data_AF-A0A7I8WEE2-F1
#
_entry.id   AF-A0A7I8WEE2-F1
#
_cell.length_a   1.000
_cell.length_b   1.000
_cell.length_c   1.000
_cell.angle_alpha   90.00
_cell.angle_beta   90.00
_cell.angle_gamma   90.00
#
_symmetry.space_group_name_H-M   'P 1'
#
loop_
_entity.id
_entity.type
_entity.pdbx_description
1 polymer ?
#
loop_
_entity_poly.entity_id
_entity_poly.type
_entity_poly.pdbx_seq_one_letter_code
_entity_poly.pdbx_strand_id
1 'polypeptide(L)'
;MDSYKFETDHSICYQANITTRLEPFMFRCVEDVFTTDFLDILHVKRVPTFDDFIQILSKIKEKTDENSTSNCDNEVNMTVLILYHLMDCHEMLQLYLKDNNNHLFIPNTKNVWLSHRDLCFCNVDWIDKSDLNICHEKISIDLAMRLGIQNNQDKYIQAKSIGIGEEFGQSEDLICRIKTLLRAYPNDGTIIKEIIQNADDAGATEIQFILDDNEYGDEKIFGDSWKPLQKCPALLVYNNGKFQNEDFKGIQKLGEGSKKADVTKVGEFGVGFNCVYHLTDVPIIVANHEKKGLVFCVFDPHRSYFPNSENFFKPGRMIPLESMKLYSDVLQTIPKGFDLKNGVLFRFPLRDSSMATKSKLSDKPLLFDKAEEMLKEHFCKTAKECFFFLNSIQKIEFKKKTHNSYKILSCISTSKEMFSENYQQTSFTQEMYNKHHYNPISLCYYLNINDLEEDQKWLIYRSYGFREKDNLPNDFNDKKYNPEAGVALPIKLEKGIEIKKKIFCHLPLPIESYMPIHINGRFYLDHENRRGIRQNFDSDNTEDIAIEEKWNLYIFTELIGYCYARIIEQLQMLVVKRELTFYDFYNFFPLLREKNPLLNGLCKGLMNNLRQSKIFAFKSSNSSIEWLSYNEHNDKYLLYFKSLYSNDIVDILKDIGMKVTQVPSQLKQIFKKGDMNIYDVNPMETVKFLLSKYHCIGKVPRHINKTPFRNLERFLKFIEFIPEKFDFEMENDPQGLPLFLNEENVLNVFDSDDLIIATEYPLLFQNMKRNVVNKNILNTGLVSKLIETGIVEEDTVELLAEHIEFNILEELKKSTQILEYHKKYEDYITNFWKWVNSYRYIYHEDSEGLTNVLKDILHKFSNYSLLLYCSCWQNLCVCKL
;
A
#
# COMPACT_ATOMS: atom_id res chain seq x y z
N MET A 1 -85.02 -27.92 -13.90
CA MET A 1 -83.92 -27.73 -14.85
C MET A 1 -82.63 -27.86 -14.07
N ASP A 2 -82.31 -29.09 -13.69
CA ASP A 2 -81.02 -29.49 -13.14
C ASP A 2 -80.83 -30.97 -13.51
N SER A 3 -79.59 -31.34 -13.80
CA SER A 3 -79.07 -32.68 -14.16
C SER A 3 -79.30 -33.21 -15.59
N TYR A 4 -78.66 -32.57 -16.57
CA TYR A 4 -78.07 -33.30 -17.70
C TYR A 4 -76.64 -32.77 -17.91
N LYS A 5 -75.70 -33.25 -17.09
CA LYS A 5 -74.28 -33.16 -17.42
C LYS A 5 -73.98 -34.30 -18.40
N PHE A 6 -73.47 -33.98 -19.58
CA PHE A 6 -72.75 -34.96 -20.41
C PHE A 6 -71.33 -35.15 -19.84
N GLU A 7 -71.24 -35.48 -18.56
CA GLU A 7 -70.07 -36.16 -17.99
C GLU A 7 -70.52 -37.61 -17.80
N THR A 8 -70.36 -38.45 -18.83
CA THR A 8 -70.00 -39.83 -18.46
C THR A 8 -68.63 -39.67 -17.83
N ASP A 9 -68.45 -40.07 -16.56
CA ASP A 9 -67.26 -39.86 -15.72
C ASP A 9 -65.90 -40.27 -16.38
N HIS A 10 -65.92 -40.80 -17.59
CA HIS A 10 -64.83 -41.48 -18.27
C HIS A 10 -64.47 -40.94 -19.66
N SER A 11 -65.11 -39.87 -20.19
CA SER A 11 -64.77 -39.36 -21.53
C SER A 11 -64.79 -37.83 -21.70
N ILE A 12 -63.91 -37.30 -22.56
CA ILE A 12 -63.80 -35.86 -22.89
C ILE A 12 -64.45 -35.60 -24.25
N CYS A 13 -65.37 -34.63 -24.33
CA CYS A 13 -66.03 -34.25 -25.59
C CYS A 13 -65.45 -32.93 -26.15
N TYR A 14 -65.17 -32.88 -27.46
CA TYR A 14 -64.58 -31.69 -28.09
C TYR A 14 -65.12 -31.36 -29.50
N GLN A 15 -64.97 -30.10 -29.95
CA GLN A 15 -65.46 -29.64 -31.27
C GLN A 15 -64.44 -29.77 -32.41
N ALA A 16 -63.16 -29.51 -32.16
CA ALA A 16 -62.13 -29.42 -33.21
C ALA A 16 -61.98 -30.67 -34.09
N ASN A 17 -61.51 -30.48 -35.33
CA ASN A 17 -61.28 -31.56 -36.28
C ASN A 17 -59.89 -32.19 -36.05
N ILE A 18 -59.74 -32.97 -34.97
CA ILE A 18 -58.51 -33.75 -34.74
C ILE A 18 -58.64 -35.05 -35.53
N THR A 19 -57.65 -35.35 -36.38
CA THR A 19 -57.62 -36.53 -37.26
C THR A 19 -57.46 -37.85 -36.52
N THR A 20 -57.29 -37.82 -35.20
CA THR A 20 -56.96 -38.97 -34.35
C THR A 20 -58.20 -39.43 -33.56
N ARG A 21 -58.66 -40.68 -33.79
CA ARG A 21 -59.74 -41.29 -32.99
C ARG A 21 -59.18 -41.87 -31.69
N LEU A 22 -59.56 -41.31 -30.54
CA LEU A 22 -59.16 -41.76 -29.20
C LEU A 22 -60.36 -42.31 -28.39
N GLU A 23 -61.36 -42.90 -29.08
CA GLU A 23 -62.52 -43.52 -28.44
C GLU A 23 -62.10 -44.79 -27.66
N PRO A 24 -62.64 -45.06 -26.46
CA PRO A 24 -63.77 -44.39 -25.81
C PRO A 24 -63.39 -43.22 -24.88
N PHE A 25 -62.14 -42.78 -24.85
CA PHE A 25 -61.67 -41.77 -23.89
C PHE A 25 -61.94 -40.33 -24.35
N MET A 26 -62.03 -40.11 -25.66
CA MET A 26 -62.27 -38.80 -26.24
C MET A 26 -63.21 -38.89 -27.45
N PHE A 27 -64.30 -38.12 -27.43
CA PHE A 27 -65.33 -38.10 -28.48
C PHE A 27 -65.43 -36.74 -29.15
N ARG A 28 -65.55 -36.72 -30.48
CA ARG A 28 -65.85 -35.48 -31.19
C ARG A 28 -67.35 -35.20 -31.17
N CYS A 29 -67.75 -34.00 -30.81
CA CYS A 29 -69.11 -33.51 -30.94
C CYS A 29 -69.39 -33.17 -32.42
N VAL A 30 -70.47 -33.69 -32.99
CA VAL A 30 -70.83 -33.43 -34.39
C VAL A 30 -71.28 -31.96 -34.53
N GLU A 31 -70.61 -31.19 -35.39
CA GLU A 31 -70.72 -29.72 -35.47
C GLU A 31 -72.11 -29.19 -35.88
N ASP A 32 -73.00 -30.02 -36.43
CA ASP A 32 -74.18 -29.54 -37.17
C ASP A 32 -75.51 -29.50 -36.37
N VAL A 33 -75.52 -29.71 -35.05
CA VAL A 33 -76.80 -29.89 -34.30
C VAL A 33 -77.01 -28.92 -33.12
N PHE A 34 -75.97 -28.28 -32.57
CA PHE A 34 -76.09 -27.51 -31.31
C PHE A 34 -75.43 -26.12 -31.39
N THR A 35 -76.04 -25.10 -30.78
CA THR A 35 -75.48 -23.74 -30.67
C THR A 35 -74.30 -23.70 -29.68
N THR A 36 -73.32 -22.83 -29.89
CA THR A 36 -72.12 -22.68 -29.03
C THR A 36 -72.46 -22.55 -27.55
N ASP A 37 -73.49 -21.75 -27.21
CA ASP A 37 -73.92 -21.52 -25.83
C ASP A 37 -74.48 -22.80 -25.16
N PHE A 38 -75.05 -23.72 -25.95
CA PHE A 38 -75.57 -25.00 -25.45
C PHE A 38 -74.45 -26.00 -25.16
N LEU A 39 -73.39 -25.98 -25.98
CA LEU A 39 -72.21 -26.83 -25.80
C LEU A 39 -71.35 -26.41 -24.61
N ASP A 40 -71.27 -25.10 -24.32
CA ASP A 40 -70.62 -24.57 -23.13
C ASP A 40 -71.37 -25.00 -21.83
N ILE A 41 -72.71 -25.05 -21.85
CA ILE A 41 -73.54 -25.57 -20.73
C ILE A 41 -73.28 -27.08 -20.50
N LEU A 42 -73.01 -27.84 -21.56
CA LEU A 42 -72.69 -29.26 -21.50
C LEU A 42 -71.20 -29.56 -21.22
N HIS A 43 -70.39 -28.53 -20.96
CA HIS A 43 -68.94 -28.62 -20.73
C HIS A 43 -68.14 -29.24 -21.89
N VAL A 44 -68.61 -29.13 -23.14
CA VAL A 44 -67.89 -29.60 -24.33
C VAL A 44 -66.74 -28.63 -24.62
N LYS A 45 -65.49 -29.12 -24.63
CA LYS A 45 -64.31 -28.27 -24.85
C LYS A 45 -64.14 -27.93 -26.33
N ARG A 46 -63.70 -26.71 -26.66
CA ARG A 46 -63.42 -26.34 -28.07
C ARG A 46 -62.24 -27.14 -28.65
N VAL A 47 -61.15 -27.22 -27.89
CA VAL A 47 -59.93 -27.98 -28.20
C VAL A 47 -59.46 -28.70 -26.92
N PRO A 48 -59.02 -29.98 -26.99
CA PRO A 48 -58.35 -30.65 -25.88
C PRO A 48 -57.07 -29.91 -25.46
N THR A 49 -56.85 -29.80 -24.16
CA THR A 49 -55.66 -29.16 -23.57
C THR A 49 -54.56 -30.18 -23.24
N PHE A 50 -53.36 -29.71 -22.88
CA PHE A 50 -52.27 -30.58 -22.43
C PHE A 50 -52.68 -31.46 -21.23
N ASP A 51 -53.35 -30.88 -20.23
CA ASP A 51 -53.81 -31.61 -19.05
C ASP A 51 -54.86 -32.67 -19.38
N ASP A 52 -55.68 -32.45 -20.41
CA ASP A 52 -56.65 -33.43 -20.89
C ASP A 52 -55.96 -34.70 -21.41
N PHE A 53 -54.88 -34.54 -22.17
CA PHE A 53 -54.08 -35.66 -22.66
C PHE A 53 -53.38 -36.43 -21.52
N ILE A 54 -52.88 -35.73 -20.50
CA ILE A 54 -52.30 -36.36 -19.30
C ILE A 54 -53.37 -37.14 -18.50
N GLN A 55 -54.58 -36.58 -18.35
CA GLN A 55 -55.69 -37.27 -17.71
C GLN A 55 -56.12 -38.52 -18.49
N ILE A 56 -56.16 -38.46 -19.83
CA ILE A 56 -56.47 -39.64 -20.66
C ILE A 56 -55.45 -40.75 -20.46
N LEU A 57 -54.14 -40.44 -20.42
CA LEU A 57 -53.11 -41.44 -20.15
C LEU A 57 -53.28 -42.10 -18.77
N SER A 58 -53.71 -41.33 -17.77
CA SER A 58 -54.01 -41.85 -16.42
C SER A 58 -55.23 -42.79 -16.44
N LYS A 59 -56.29 -42.43 -17.18
CA LYS A 59 -57.49 -43.27 -17.37
C LYS A 59 -57.21 -44.55 -18.17
N ILE A 60 -56.35 -44.48 -19.20
CA ILE A 60 -55.91 -45.66 -19.95
C ILE A 60 -55.23 -46.63 -18.98
N LYS A 61 -54.32 -46.15 -18.13
CA LYS A 61 -53.67 -46.96 -17.10
C LYS A 61 -54.68 -47.61 -16.15
N GLU A 62 -55.60 -46.84 -15.57
CA GLU A 62 -56.63 -47.36 -14.65
C GLU A 62 -57.46 -48.49 -15.28
N LYS A 63 -57.94 -48.28 -16.51
CA LYS A 63 -58.70 -49.29 -17.26
C LYS A 63 -57.89 -50.57 -17.51
N THR A 64 -56.61 -50.43 -17.82
CA THR A 64 -55.73 -51.58 -18.07
C THR A 64 -55.31 -52.32 -16.79
N ASP A 65 -55.23 -51.63 -15.66
CA ASP A 65 -54.98 -52.24 -14.35
C ASP A 65 -56.17 -53.10 -13.90
N GLU A 66 -57.41 -52.73 -14.27
CA GLU A 66 -58.65 -53.45 -13.92
C GLU A 66 -58.92 -54.68 -14.82
N ASN A 67 -58.51 -54.66 -16.11
CA ASN A 67 -58.81 -55.71 -17.11
C ASN A 67 -57.53 -56.41 -17.63
N SER A 68 -56.85 -57.15 -16.76
CA SER A 68 -55.54 -57.79 -17.01
C SER A 68 -55.50 -58.94 -18.04
N THR A 69 -56.56 -59.18 -18.81
CA THR A 69 -56.67 -60.32 -19.76
C THR A 69 -57.10 -59.98 -21.19
N SER A 70 -57.20 -58.71 -21.59
CA SER A 70 -57.56 -58.30 -22.96
C SER A 70 -56.36 -57.94 -23.85
N ASN A 71 -56.53 -58.04 -25.18
CA ASN A 71 -55.58 -57.47 -26.13
C ASN A 71 -55.59 -55.93 -26.04
N CYS A 72 -54.51 -55.34 -25.53
CA CYS A 72 -54.36 -53.90 -25.30
C CYS A 72 -53.75 -53.13 -26.48
N ASP A 73 -53.69 -53.72 -27.68
CA ASP A 73 -53.09 -53.10 -28.87
C ASP A 73 -53.67 -51.72 -29.20
N ASN A 74 -54.98 -51.54 -28.98
CA ASN A 74 -55.66 -50.28 -29.25
C ASN A 74 -55.25 -49.20 -28.23
N GLU A 75 -55.20 -49.54 -26.95
CA GLU A 75 -54.73 -48.68 -25.86
C GLU A 75 -53.27 -48.27 -26.04
N VAL A 76 -52.40 -49.18 -26.49
CA VAL A 76 -51.00 -48.86 -26.82
C VAL A 76 -50.93 -47.87 -27.99
N ASN A 77 -51.68 -48.10 -29.07
CA ASN A 77 -51.71 -47.19 -30.22
C ASN A 77 -52.22 -45.80 -29.82
N MET A 78 -53.29 -45.72 -29.01
CA MET A 78 -53.80 -44.46 -28.47
C MET A 78 -52.75 -43.76 -27.61
N THR A 79 -52.04 -44.49 -26.75
CA THR A 79 -50.97 -43.93 -25.92
C THR A 79 -49.86 -43.32 -26.79
N VAL A 80 -49.37 -44.04 -27.79
CA VAL A 80 -48.32 -43.53 -28.70
C VAL A 80 -48.77 -42.27 -29.42
N LEU A 81 -50.02 -42.23 -29.90
CA LEU A 81 -50.58 -41.04 -30.55
C LEU A 81 -50.65 -39.84 -29.61
N ILE A 82 -51.09 -40.05 -28.37
CA ILE A 82 -51.12 -39.01 -27.33
C ILE A 82 -49.70 -38.50 -27.04
N LEU A 83 -48.71 -39.39 -26.94
CA LEU A 83 -47.32 -39.00 -26.69
C LEU A 83 -46.74 -38.12 -27.80
N TYR A 84 -47.07 -38.40 -29.08
CA TYR A 84 -46.68 -37.52 -30.18
C TYR A 84 -47.39 -36.15 -30.13
N HIS A 85 -48.68 -36.10 -29.78
CA HIS A 85 -49.38 -34.82 -29.56
C HIS A 85 -48.80 -34.02 -28.39
N LEU A 86 -48.41 -34.68 -27.30
CA LEU A 86 -47.71 -34.04 -26.18
C LEU A 86 -46.34 -33.50 -26.59
N MET A 87 -45.66 -34.14 -27.55
CA MET A 87 -44.40 -33.64 -28.11
C MET A 87 -44.55 -32.34 -28.90
N ASP A 88 -45.68 -32.15 -29.60
CA ASP A 88 -45.99 -30.89 -30.29
C ASP A 88 -46.13 -29.73 -29.28
N CYS A 89 -46.45 -30.04 -28.01
CA CYS A 89 -46.47 -29.12 -26.88
C CYS A 89 -45.14 -29.13 -26.08
N HIS A 90 -43.99 -29.09 -26.76
CA HIS A 90 -42.67 -29.34 -26.17
C HIS A 90 -42.37 -28.54 -24.89
N GLU A 91 -42.63 -27.23 -24.86
CA GLU A 91 -42.32 -26.39 -23.68
C GLU A 91 -43.10 -26.82 -22.43
N MET A 92 -44.39 -27.12 -22.56
CA MET A 92 -45.23 -27.60 -21.46
C MET A 92 -44.82 -29.00 -21.01
N LEU A 93 -44.50 -29.88 -21.95
CA LEU A 93 -44.01 -31.23 -21.65
C LEU A 93 -42.70 -31.18 -20.85
N GLN A 94 -41.76 -30.31 -21.22
CA GLN A 94 -40.49 -30.15 -20.48
C GLN A 94 -40.69 -29.54 -19.09
N LEU A 95 -41.65 -28.62 -18.92
CA LEU A 95 -42.00 -28.11 -17.59
C LEU A 95 -42.64 -29.19 -16.71
N TYR A 96 -43.54 -30.00 -17.29
CA TYR A 96 -44.21 -31.10 -16.59
C TYR A 96 -43.22 -32.18 -16.14
N LEU A 97 -42.28 -32.59 -17.00
CA LEU A 97 -41.28 -33.63 -16.71
C LEU A 97 -40.22 -33.19 -15.67
N LYS A 98 -39.98 -31.88 -15.52
CA LYS A 98 -39.04 -31.33 -14.52
C LYS A 98 -39.55 -31.43 -13.08
N ASP A 99 -40.86 -31.52 -12.86
CA ASP A 99 -41.42 -31.70 -11.52
C ASP A 99 -41.28 -33.18 -11.08
N ASN A 100 -40.64 -33.41 -9.94
CA ASN A 100 -40.43 -34.74 -9.41
C ASN A 100 -41.72 -35.46 -8.99
N ASN A 101 -42.85 -34.75 -8.84
CA ASN A 101 -44.13 -35.35 -8.48
C ASN A 101 -44.97 -35.80 -9.69
N ASN A 102 -44.56 -35.44 -10.91
CA ASN A 102 -45.31 -35.74 -12.12
C ASN A 102 -44.90 -37.06 -12.76
N HIS A 103 -45.89 -37.83 -13.20
CA HIS A 103 -45.70 -39.13 -13.83
C HIS A 103 -46.43 -39.19 -15.17
N LEU A 104 -45.68 -39.54 -16.22
CA LEU A 104 -46.22 -39.93 -17.51
C LEU A 104 -46.28 -41.45 -17.58
N PHE A 105 -47.48 -42.02 -17.76
CA PHE A 105 -47.68 -43.45 -17.79
C PHE A 105 -47.58 -43.97 -19.23
N ILE A 106 -46.68 -44.93 -19.44
CA ILE A 106 -46.27 -45.40 -20.75
C ILE A 106 -46.20 -46.94 -20.72
N PRO A 107 -46.64 -47.66 -21.76
CA PRO A 107 -46.62 -49.11 -21.78
C PRO A 107 -45.19 -49.65 -21.91
N ASN A 108 -44.91 -50.74 -21.19
CA ASN A 108 -43.74 -51.58 -21.40
C ASN A 108 -44.02 -52.69 -22.44
N THR A 109 -43.02 -53.51 -22.76
CA THR A 109 -43.15 -54.67 -23.68
C THR A 109 -44.12 -55.75 -23.20
N LYS A 110 -44.54 -55.72 -21.93
CA LYS A 110 -45.55 -56.61 -21.34
C LYS A 110 -46.96 -55.97 -21.31
N ASN A 111 -47.14 -54.83 -22.01
CA ASN A 111 -48.38 -54.05 -22.01
C ASN A 111 -48.82 -53.56 -20.61
N VAL A 112 -47.86 -53.20 -19.76
CA VAL A 112 -48.11 -52.60 -18.44
C VAL A 112 -47.71 -51.12 -18.48
N TRP A 113 -48.62 -50.22 -18.09
CA TRP A 113 -48.39 -48.79 -18.06
C TRP A 113 -47.65 -48.38 -16.78
N LEU A 114 -46.36 -48.04 -16.94
CA LEU A 114 -45.47 -47.65 -15.86
C LEU A 114 -45.08 -46.18 -16.01
N SER A 115 -44.61 -45.57 -14.93
CA SER A 115 -44.02 -44.23 -15.00
C SER A 115 -42.83 -44.24 -15.97
N HIS A 116 -42.72 -43.21 -16.82
CA HIS A 116 -41.58 -42.99 -17.71
C HIS A 116 -40.21 -43.11 -17.02
N ARG A 117 -40.14 -42.81 -15.71
CA ARG A 117 -38.93 -42.95 -14.89
C ARG A 117 -38.56 -44.41 -14.57
N ASP A 118 -39.55 -45.29 -14.55
CA ASP A 118 -39.37 -46.71 -14.25
C ASP A 118 -39.08 -47.53 -15.53
N LEU A 119 -39.30 -46.94 -16.70
CA LEU A 119 -38.99 -47.53 -17.99
C LEU A 119 -37.55 -47.27 -18.44
N CYS A 120 -37.09 -48.10 -19.38
CA CYS A 120 -35.94 -47.83 -20.21
C CYS A 120 -36.22 -48.17 -21.68
N PHE A 121 -35.51 -47.58 -22.63
CA PHE A 121 -35.51 -48.06 -24.01
C PHE A 121 -34.29 -48.95 -24.26
N CYS A 122 -34.44 -49.93 -25.14
CA CYS A 122 -33.37 -50.87 -25.47
C CYS A 122 -32.41 -50.23 -26.49
N ASN A 123 -31.21 -49.83 -26.06
CA ASN A 123 -30.14 -49.38 -26.95
C ASN A 123 -29.09 -50.46 -27.23
N VAL A 124 -28.94 -51.45 -26.32
CA VAL A 124 -28.03 -52.58 -26.51
C VAL A 124 -28.66 -53.92 -26.13
N ASP A 125 -28.21 -54.97 -26.81
CA ASP A 125 -28.76 -56.32 -26.65
C ASP A 125 -27.96 -57.25 -25.73
N TRP A 126 -26.72 -56.89 -25.40
CA TRP A 126 -25.82 -57.73 -24.60
C TRP A 126 -26.04 -57.65 -23.08
N ILE A 127 -26.93 -56.76 -22.62
CA ILE A 127 -27.31 -56.62 -21.21
C ILE A 127 -28.47 -57.55 -20.87
N ASP A 128 -28.43 -58.17 -19.69
CA ASP A 128 -29.58 -58.93 -19.18
C ASP A 128 -30.76 -57.99 -18.90
N LYS A 129 -31.86 -58.24 -19.61
CA LYS A 129 -33.10 -57.44 -19.60
C LYS A 129 -34.14 -57.99 -18.62
N SER A 130 -33.86 -59.10 -17.95
CA SER A 130 -34.79 -59.82 -17.07
C SER A 130 -35.44 -58.92 -16.00
N ASP A 131 -34.63 -58.05 -15.38
CA ASP A 131 -35.04 -57.14 -14.30
C ASP A 131 -35.38 -55.71 -14.78
N LEU A 132 -35.41 -55.46 -16.10
CA LEU A 132 -35.63 -54.12 -16.67
C LEU A 132 -37.02 -53.97 -17.31
N ASN A 133 -37.67 -52.84 -17.07
CA ASN A 133 -38.95 -52.50 -17.71
C ASN A 133 -38.69 -51.78 -19.04
N ILE A 134 -38.68 -52.52 -20.15
CA ILE A 134 -38.43 -51.94 -21.48
C ILE A 134 -39.70 -51.32 -22.04
N CYS A 135 -39.61 -50.10 -22.59
CA CYS A 135 -40.70 -49.45 -23.32
C CYS A 135 -41.26 -50.35 -24.42
N HIS A 136 -42.56 -50.25 -24.65
CA HIS A 136 -43.22 -50.96 -25.73
C HIS A 136 -42.54 -50.68 -27.10
N GLU A 137 -42.45 -51.68 -27.97
CA GLU A 137 -41.75 -51.63 -29.26
C GLU A 137 -42.28 -50.57 -30.25
N LYS A 138 -43.53 -50.14 -30.07
CA LYS A 138 -44.16 -49.04 -30.83
C LYS A 138 -43.67 -47.64 -30.41
N ILE A 139 -42.94 -47.53 -29.31
CA ILE A 139 -42.32 -46.29 -28.84
C ILE A 139 -40.93 -46.20 -29.46
N SER A 140 -40.74 -45.21 -30.34
CA SER A 140 -39.44 -45.01 -30.99
C SER A 140 -38.38 -44.56 -29.97
N ILE A 141 -37.11 -44.83 -30.28
CA ILE A 141 -35.99 -44.41 -29.42
C ILE A 141 -35.95 -42.88 -29.28
N ASP A 142 -36.19 -42.13 -30.36
CA ASP A 142 -36.27 -40.65 -30.32
C ASP A 142 -37.40 -40.17 -29.40
N LEU A 143 -38.58 -40.79 -29.49
CA LEU A 143 -39.70 -40.51 -28.60
C LEU A 143 -39.33 -40.79 -27.14
N ALA A 144 -38.76 -41.96 -26.84
CA ALA A 144 -38.34 -42.32 -25.49
C ALA A 144 -37.30 -41.34 -24.91
N MET A 145 -36.29 -40.96 -25.69
CA MET A 145 -35.28 -39.98 -25.27
C MET A 145 -35.88 -38.61 -24.95
N ARG A 146 -36.81 -38.12 -25.78
CA ARG A 146 -37.47 -36.81 -25.58
C ARG A 146 -38.42 -36.79 -24.38
N LEU A 147 -38.95 -37.96 -24.00
CA LEU A 147 -39.73 -38.17 -22.78
C LEU A 147 -38.86 -38.35 -21.52
N GLY A 148 -37.52 -38.26 -21.64
CA GLY A 148 -36.59 -38.41 -20.52
C GLY A 148 -36.41 -39.85 -20.04
N ILE A 149 -36.79 -40.84 -20.85
CA ILE A 149 -36.60 -42.26 -20.53
C ILE A 149 -35.15 -42.63 -20.77
N GLN A 150 -34.50 -43.27 -19.80
CA GLN A 150 -33.09 -43.67 -19.89
C GLN A 150 -32.93 -44.92 -20.78
N ASN A 151 -31.72 -45.15 -21.29
CA ASN A 151 -31.40 -46.39 -21.99
C ASN A 151 -31.19 -47.55 -21.00
N ASN A 152 -31.23 -48.80 -21.50
CA ASN A 152 -31.06 -49.97 -20.65
C ASN A 152 -29.64 -50.13 -20.07
N GLN A 153 -28.60 -49.52 -20.68
CA GLN A 153 -27.25 -49.51 -20.09
C GLN A 153 -27.17 -48.68 -18.82
N ASP A 154 -27.65 -47.43 -18.87
CA ASP A 154 -27.61 -46.51 -17.75
C ASP A 154 -28.46 -47.04 -16.59
N LYS A 155 -29.64 -47.60 -16.89
CA LYS A 155 -30.48 -48.26 -15.89
C LYS A 155 -29.84 -49.51 -15.28
N TYR A 156 -29.19 -50.33 -16.10
CA TYR A 156 -28.47 -51.51 -15.61
C TYR A 156 -27.30 -51.13 -14.71
N ILE A 157 -26.49 -50.13 -15.13
CA ILE A 157 -25.38 -49.61 -14.32
C ILE A 157 -25.92 -48.98 -13.04
N GLN A 158 -26.97 -48.16 -13.07
CA GLN A 158 -27.58 -47.60 -11.85
C GLN A 158 -28.11 -48.68 -10.91
N ALA A 159 -28.78 -49.71 -11.43
CA ALA A 159 -29.31 -50.80 -10.61
C ALA A 159 -28.21 -51.69 -9.99
N LYS A 160 -27.04 -51.81 -10.66
CA LYS A 160 -25.92 -52.64 -10.21
C LYS A 160 -24.74 -51.87 -9.62
N SER A 161 -24.73 -50.53 -9.71
CA SER A 161 -23.61 -49.70 -9.25
C SER A 161 -23.42 -49.73 -7.74
N ILE A 162 -24.47 -50.07 -6.98
CA ILE A 162 -24.32 -50.51 -5.59
C ILE A 162 -23.74 -51.94 -5.63
N GLY A 163 -22.42 -52.06 -5.70
CA GLY A 163 -21.68 -53.33 -5.66
C GLY A 163 -20.84 -53.68 -6.90
N ILE A 164 -20.83 -52.86 -7.96
CA ILE A 164 -19.82 -52.98 -9.03
C ILE A 164 -18.51 -52.35 -8.54
N GLY A 165 -17.55 -53.20 -8.20
CA GLY A 165 -16.22 -52.79 -7.76
C GLY A 165 -16.19 -52.23 -6.33
N GLU A 166 -14.99 -51.90 -5.87
CA GLU A 166 -14.78 -51.15 -4.62
C GLU A 166 -14.65 -49.66 -4.93
N GLU A 167 -15.09 -48.80 -4.02
CA GLU A 167 -14.80 -47.36 -4.12
C GLU A 167 -13.27 -47.16 -4.11
N PHE A 168 -12.71 -46.71 -5.23
CA PHE A 168 -11.27 -46.54 -5.41
C PHE A 168 -10.95 -45.15 -5.95
N GLY A 169 -10.07 -44.44 -5.25
CA GLY A 169 -9.67 -43.07 -5.58
C GLY A 169 -9.08 -42.35 -4.37
N GLN A 170 -8.42 -41.22 -4.60
CA GLN A 170 -7.92 -40.37 -3.52
C GLN A 170 -9.08 -39.54 -2.95
N SER A 171 -9.17 -39.47 -1.62
CA SER A 171 -10.06 -38.56 -0.90
C SER A 171 -9.26 -37.78 0.14
N GLU A 172 -9.68 -36.54 0.42
CA GLU A 172 -9.07 -35.71 1.47
C GLU A 172 -9.99 -35.67 2.68
N ASP A 173 -9.51 -36.17 3.81
CA ASP A 173 -10.25 -36.09 5.07
C ASP A 173 -10.27 -34.65 5.61
N LEU A 174 -11.47 -34.16 5.94
CA LEU A 174 -11.70 -32.79 6.39
C LEU A 174 -10.88 -32.43 7.63
N ILE A 175 -10.79 -33.34 8.59
CA ILE A 175 -10.05 -33.11 9.84
C ILE A 175 -8.55 -33.02 9.55
N CYS A 176 -8.03 -33.91 8.71
CA CYS A 176 -6.64 -33.86 8.23
C CYS A 176 -6.31 -32.55 7.51
N ARG A 177 -7.21 -32.06 6.65
CA ARG A 177 -7.07 -30.76 5.97
C ARG A 177 -6.97 -29.62 6.97
N ILE A 178 -7.93 -29.50 7.89
CA ILE A 178 -7.95 -28.43 8.90
C ILE A 178 -6.69 -28.51 9.79
N LYS A 179 -6.30 -29.71 10.22
CA LYS A 179 -5.10 -29.93 11.04
C LYS A 179 -3.81 -29.49 10.33
N THR A 180 -3.73 -29.68 9.02
CA THR A 180 -2.61 -29.23 8.20
C THR A 180 -2.57 -27.70 8.14
N LEU A 181 -3.73 -27.04 7.98
CA LEU A 181 -3.84 -25.58 8.06
C LEU A 181 -3.41 -25.04 9.43
N LEU A 182 -3.85 -25.65 10.53
CA LEU A 182 -3.46 -25.24 11.89
C LEU A 182 -1.94 -25.35 12.15
N ARG A 183 -1.22 -26.23 11.44
CA ARG A 183 0.25 -26.31 11.54
C ARG A 183 0.95 -25.17 10.81
N ALA A 184 0.39 -24.72 9.68
CA ALA A 184 0.92 -23.60 8.90
C ALA A 184 0.63 -22.22 9.54
N TYR A 185 -0.48 -22.11 10.29
CA TYR A 185 -0.90 -20.86 10.94
C TYR A 185 -0.82 -20.95 12.47
N PRO A 186 0.37 -20.83 13.09
CA PRO A 186 0.49 -20.99 14.55
C PRO A 186 -0.27 -19.92 15.34
N ASN A 187 -0.66 -20.26 16.57
CA ASN A 187 -1.44 -19.41 17.46
C ASN A 187 -0.58 -18.32 18.14
N ASP A 188 -0.24 -17.26 17.40
CA ASP A 188 0.59 -16.12 17.83
C ASP A 188 -0.13 -14.76 17.70
N GLY A 189 -1.46 -14.76 17.88
CA GLY A 189 -2.30 -13.58 17.68
C GLY A 189 -2.79 -13.37 16.24
N THR A 190 -2.34 -14.18 15.28
CA THR A 190 -2.86 -14.20 13.90
C THR A 190 -4.38 -14.39 13.85
N ILE A 191 -4.96 -15.18 14.76
CA ILE A 191 -6.40 -15.41 14.86
C ILE A 191 -7.19 -14.10 15.03
N ILE A 192 -6.70 -13.20 15.89
CA ILE A 192 -7.35 -11.92 16.16
C ILE A 192 -7.32 -11.05 14.90
N LYS A 193 -6.19 -11.02 14.18
CA LYS A 193 -6.03 -10.28 12.92
C LYS A 193 -7.03 -10.78 11.87
N GLU A 194 -7.12 -12.09 11.65
CA GLU A 194 -8.03 -12.69 10.67
C GLU A 194 -9.49 -12.38 10.98
N ILE A 195 -9.88 -12.42 12.27
CA ILE A 195 -11.24 -12.07 12.70
C ILE A 195 -11.54 -10.58 12.46
N ILE A 196 -10.60 -9.68 12.79
CA ILE A 196 -10.72 -8.23 12.52
C ILE A 196 -10.84 -7.98 11.02
N GLN A 197 -10.03 -8.63 10.19
CA GLN A 197 -10.08 -8.47 8.74
C GLN A 197 -11.42 -8.91 8.16
N ASN A 198 -11.94 -10.06 8.61
CA ASN A 198 -13.24 -10.55 8.15
C ASN A 198 -14.37 -9.55 8.48
N ALA A 199 -14.30 -8.90 9.65
CA ALA A 199 -15.25 -7.86 10.02
C ALA A 199 -15.08 -6.57 9.17
N ASP A 200 -13.85 -6.13 8.91
CA ASP A 200 -13.57 -4.95 8.07
C ASP A 200 -14.03 -5.16 6.63
N ASP A 201 -13.78 -6.36 6.08
CA ASP A 201 -14.20 -6.80 4.76
C ASP A 201 -15.73 -6.83 4.62
N ALA A 202 -16.44 -7.15 5.72
CA ALA A 202 -17.91 -7.10 5.81
C ALA A 202 -18.46 -5.68 6.02
N GLY A 203 -17.58 -4.67 6.09
CA GLY A 203 -17.96 -3.27 6.30
C GLY A 203 -18.35 -2.94 7.73
N ALA A 204 -17.95 -3.75 8.72
CA ALA A 204 -18.20 -3.45 10.12
C ALA A 204 -17.43 -2.19 10.56
N THR A 205 -18.05 -1.37 11.39
CA THR A 205 -17.41 -0.21 12.03
C THR A 205 -16.97 -0.52 13.45
N GLU A 206 -17.58 -1.53 14.09
CA GLU A 206 -17.25 -1.95 15.44
C GLU A 206 -17.12 -3.47 15.54
N ILE A 207 -16.14 -3.93 16.32
CA ILE A 207 -15.98 -5.33 16.69
C ILE A 207 -15.73 -5.46 18.20
N GLN A 208 -16.35 -6.45 18.83
CA GLN A 208 -16.27 -6.70 20.26
C GLN A 208 -15.87 -8.15 20.50
N PHE A 209 -14.76 -8.34 21.21
CA PHE A 209 -14.29 -9.63 21.72
C PHE A 209 -14.74 -9.76 23.17
N ILE A 210 -15.43 -10.84 23.51
CA ILE A 210 -16.05 -11.00 24.82
C ILE A 210 -15.70 -12.38 25.35
N LEU A 211 -14.93 -12.41 26.42
CA LEU A 211 -14.62 -13.65 27.11
C LEU A 211 -15.74 -13.98 28.11
N ASP A 212 -16.41 -15.10 27.89
CA ASP A 212 -17.60 -15.55 28.61
C ASP A 212 -17.27 -16.80 29.43
N ASP A 213 -17.18 -16.65 30.75
CA ASP A 213 -16.88 -17.74 31.70
C ASP A 213 -18.14 -18.36 32.31
N ASN A 214 -19.32 -18.02 31.79
CA ASN A 214 -20.57 -18.51 32.37
C ASN A 214 -20.85 -19.95 31.96
N GLU A 215 -21.30 -20.75 32.92
CA GLU A 215 -21.95 -22.02 32.64
C GLU A 215 -23.44 -21.82 32.39
N TYR A 216 -23.96 -22.48 31.36
CA TYR A 216 -25.36 -22.42 30.98
C TYR A 216 -26.12 -23.69 31.38
N GLY A 217 -27.45 -23.62 31.37
CA GLY A 217 -28.31 -24.78 31.56
C GLY A 217 -28.03 -25.88 30.52
N ASP A 218 -28.29 -27.13 30.87
CA ASP A 218 -27.98 -28.28 30.04
C ASP A 218 -29.11 -29.33 29.99
N GLU A 219 -30.34 -28.90 30.31
CA GLU A 219 -31.54 -29.74 30.25
C GLU A 219 -32.19 -29.67 28.86
N LYS A 220 -32.38 -28.45 28.34
CA LYS A 220 -33.08 -28.18 27.07
C LYS A 220 -32.08 -27.90 25.95
N ILE A 221 -31.33 -28.94 25.60
CA ILE A 221 -30.26 -28.95 24.58
C ILE A 221 -30.49 -30.01 23.51
N PHE A 222 -29.65 -30.06 22.46
CA PHE A 222 -29.81 -31.01 21.35
C PHE A 222 -29.58 -32.48 21.75
N GLY A 223 -28.79 -32.74 22.79
CA GLY A 223 -28.45 -34.06 23.30
C GLY A 223 -27.27 -33.99 24.29
N ASP A 224 -26.96 -35.11 24.94
CA ASP A 224 -25.90 -35.18 25.97
C ASP A 224 -24.51 -34.79 25.45
N SER A 225 -24.22 -35.05 24.18
CA SER A 225 -22.97 -34.63 23.56
C SER A 225 -22.80 -33.11 23.47
N TRP A 226 -23.89 -32.34 23.57
CA TRP A 226 -23.87 -30.88 23.58
C TRP A 226 -23.54 -30.28 24.96
N LYS A 227 -23.66 -31.04 26.06
CA LYS A 227 -23.41 -30.56 27.44
C LYS A 227 -22.06 -29.87 27.61
N PRO A 228 -20.94 -30.40 27.08
CA PRO A 228 -19.64 -29.76 27.22
C PRO A 228 -19.61 -28.32 26.65
N LEU A 229 -20.32 -28.05 25.55
CA LEU A 229 -20.37 -26.71 24.91
C LEU A 229 -21.17 -25.67 25.72
N GLN A 230 -22.02 -26.13 26.65
CA GLN A 230 -22.78 -25.28 27.58
C GLN A 230 -21.98 -24.93 28.84
N LYS A 231 -21.11 -25.84 29.26
CA LYS A 231 -20.35 -25.72 30.52
C LYS A 231 -18.96 -25.12 30.33
N CYS A 232 -18.38 -25.21 29.13
CA CYS A 232 -17.08 -24.61 28.91
C CYS A 232 -17.17 -23.08 28.69
N PRO A 233 -16.11 -22.33 29.04
CA PRO A 233 -16.02 -20.92 28.69
C PRO A 233 -16.00 -20.72 27.18
N ALA A 234 -16.37 -19.54 26.70
CA ALA A 234 -16.39 -19.23 25.28
C ALA A 234 -15.79 -17.85 24.97
N LEU A 235 -15.16 -17.73 23.81
CA LEU A 235 -14.89 -16.43 23.20
C LEU A 235 -16.05 -16.07 22.27
N LEU A 236 -16.74 -14.97 22.57
CA LEU A 236 -17.74 -14.40 21.68
C LEU A 236 -17.10 -13.27 20.88
N VAL A 237 -17.43 -13.19 19.60
CA VAL A 237 -17.02 -12.07 18.74
C VAL A 237 -18.26 -11.51 18.05
N TYR A 238 -18.62 -10.29 18.41
CA TYR A 238 -19.68 -9.55 17.74
C TYR A 238 -19.08 -8.51 16.81
N ASN A 239 -19.61 -8.38 15.59
CA ASN A 239 -19.39 -7.19 14.78
C ASN A 239 -20.71 -6.72 14.16
N ASN A 240 -20.78 -5.43 13.87
CA ASN A 240 -21.96 -4.78 13.29
C ASN A 240 -21.96 -4.76 11.76
N GLY A 241 -21.17 -5.62 11.11
CA GLY A 241 -21.20 -5.84 9.67
C GLY A 241 -22.29 -6.83 9.28
N LYS A 242 -22.90 -6.63 8.10
CA LYS A 242 -23.92 -7.54 7.57
C LYS A 242 -23.28 -8.80 7.00
N PHE A 243 -23.78 -9.96 7.38
CA PHE A 243 -23.35 -11.24 6.83
C PHE A 243 -24.22 -11.61 5.62
N GLN A 244 -23.67 -11.50 4.41
CA GLN A 244 -24.41 -11.68 3.16
C GLN A 244 -24.55 -13.16 2.79
N ASN A 245 -25.44 -13.47 1.84
CA ASN A 245 -25.63 -14.84 1.34
C ASN A 245 -24.34 -15.45 0.76
N GLU A 246 -23.51 -14.62 0.14
CA GLU A 246 -22.19 -14.97 -0.37
C GLU A 246 -21.25 -15.38 0.76
N ASP A 247 -21.32 -14.73 1.92
CA ASP A 247 -20.52 -15.06 3.09
C ASP A 247 -20.91 -16.42 3.66
N PHE A 248 -22.22 -16.73 3.74
CA PHE A 248 -22.70 -18.06 4.12
C PHE A 248 -22.21 -19.16 3.18
N LYS A 249 -22.13 -18.90 1.87
CA LYS A 249 -21.59 -19.87 0.90
C LYS A 249 -20.07 -19.98 1.02
N GLY A 250 -19.38 -18.86 1.19
CA GLY A 250 -17.93 -18.77 1.26
C GLY A 250 -17.36 -19.47 2.50
N ILE A 251 -17.93 -19.21 3.68
CA ILE A 251 -17.45 -19.76 4.95
C ILE A 251 -17.57 -21.29 5.06
N GLN A 252 -18.42 -21.92 4.22
CA GLN A 252 -18.56 -23.37 4.14
C GLN A 252 -17.51 -24.04 3.24
N LYS A 253 -16.82 -23.29 2.38
CA LYS A 253 -15.88 -23.81 1.40
C LYS A 253 -14.46 -23.72 1.91
N LEU A 254 -13.86 -24.88 2.18
CA LEU A 254 -12.46 -24.96 2.60
C LEU A 254 -11.53 -24.86 1.39
N GLY A 255 -10.61 -23.90 1.39
CA GLY A 255 -9.59 -23.76 0.34
C GLY A 255 -10.04 -23.07 -0.94
N GLU A 256 -11.33 -22.77 -1.11
CA GLU A 256 -11.85 -21.94 -2.20
C GLU A 256 -12.30 -20.58 -1.66
N GLY A 257 -11.47 -19.55 -1.74
CA GLY A 257 -11.88 -18.21 -1.35
C GLY A 257 -13.05 -17.73 -2.22
N SER A 258 -13.97 -16.95 -1.63
CA SER A 258 -15.06 -16.27 -2.34
C SER A 258 -14.58 -15.17 -3.30
N LYS A 259 -13.27 -14.88 -3.31
CA LYS A 259 -12.63 -13.73 -3.97
C LYS A 259 -11.67 -14.10 -5.12
N LYS A 260 -11.85 -15.26 -5.80
CA LYS A 260 -11.00 -15.75 -6.93
C LYS A 260 -10.84 -14.78 -8.12
N ALA A 261 -11.68 -13.74 -8.24
CA ALA A 261 -11.67 -12.83 -9.39
C ALA A 261 -10.56 -11.74 -9.35
N ASP A 262 -9.83 -11.62 -8.24
CA ASP A 262 -8.77 -10.63 -8.06
C ASP A 262 -7.62 -11.30 -7.30
N VAL A 263 -6.55 -11.63 -8.06
CA VAL A 263 -5.38 -12.43 -7.65
C VAL A 263 -4.54 -11.69 -6.58
N THR A 264 -4.87 -10.43 -6.26
CA THR A 264 -4.21 -9.62 -5.25
C THR A 264 -5.03 -9.45 -3.97
N LYS A 265 -6.23 -10.05 -3.86
CA LYS A 265 -7.06 -10.00 -2.64
C LYS A 265 -6.44 -10.84 -1.51
N VAL A 266 -6.31 -10.24 -0.34
CA VAL A 266 -6.22 -11.00 0.92
C VAL A 266 -7.49 -11.85 1.06
N GLY A 267 -7.36 -13.17 1.21
CA GLY A 267 -8.49 -14.11 1.33
C GLY A 267 -8.77 -15.01 0.11
N GLU A 268 -7.89 -15.02 -0.90
CA GLU A 268 -8.01 -15.86 -2.11
C GLU A 268 -8.18 -17.36 -1.82
N PHE A 269 -7.62 -17.85 -0.71
CA PHE A 269 -7.69 -19.25 -0.30
C PHE A 269 -8.83 -19.59 0.67
N GLY A 270 -9.60 -18.61 1.18
CA GLY A 270 -10.72 -18.88 2.10
C GLY A 270 -10.34 -19.62 3.40
N VAL A 271 -9.05 -19.65 3.76
CA VAL A 271 -8.53 -20.44 4.90
C VAL A 271 -8.52 -19.68 6.22
N GLY A 272 -8.62 -18.34 6.19
CA GLY A 272 -8.48 -17.47 7.37
C GLY A 272 -9.43 -17.79 8.51
N PHE A 273 -10.69 -18.13 8.22
CA PHE A 273 -11.65 -18.53 9.26
C PHE A 273 -11.22 -19.80 10.01
N ASN A 274 -10.53 -20.74 9.37
CA ASN A 274 -10.20 -22.03 10.00
C ASN A 274 -9.16 -21.89 11.13
N CYS A 275 -8.49 -20.75 11.28
CA CYS A 275 -7.59 -20.54 12.42
C CYS A 275 -8.32 -20.56 13.77
N VAL A 276 -9.64 -20.33 13.80
CA VAL A 276 -10.46 -20.42 15.03
C VAL A 276 -10.46 -21.83 15.61
N TYR A 277 -10.12 -22.86 14.84
CA TYR A 277 -9.99 -24.23 15.35
C TYR A 277 -8.78 -24.41 16.29
N HIS A 278 -7.89 -23.43 16.43
CA HIS A 278 -6.97 -23.38 17.57
C HIS A 278 -7.70 -23.19 18.90
N LEU A 279 -8.81 -22.45 18.90
CA LEU A 279 -9.58 -22.10 20.10
C LEU A 279 -10.66 -23.15 20.42
N THR A 280 -11.36 -23.63 19.39
CA THR A 280 -12.58 -24.45 19.53
C THR A 280 -12.62 -25.62 18.55
N ASP A 281 -13.39 -26.66 18.86
CA ASP A 281 -13.74 -27.70 17.87
C ASP A 281 -15.07 -27.40 17.16
N VAL A 282 -15.91 -26.51 17.73
CA VAL A 282 -17.28 -26.26 17.27
C VAL A 282 -17.56 -24.76 17.16
N PRO A 283 -17.10 -24.09 16.09
CA PRO A 283 -17.46 -22.71 15.82
C PRO A 283 -18.97 -22.56 15.58
N ILE A 284 -19.59 -21.59 16.26
CA ILE A 284 -21.00 -21.27 16.15
C ILE A 284 -21.14 -19.83 15.61
N ILE A 285 -22.07 -19.62 14.68
CA ILE A 285 -22.37 -18.32 14.06
C ILE A 285 -23.86 -18.04 14.19
N VAL A 286 -24.19 -16.84 14.66
CA VAL A 286 -25.57 -16.32 14.68
C VAL A 286 -25.61 -15.07 13.81
N ALA A 287 -26.34 -15.15 12.71
CA ALA A 287 -26.45 -14.08 11.72
C ALA A 287 -27.83 -14.07 11.07
N ASN A 288 -28.20 -12.94 10.45
CA ASN A 288 -29.43 -12.82 9.70
C ASN A 288 -29.25 -13.33 8.26
N HIS A 289 -30.09 -14.27 7.83
CA HIS A 289 -30.12 -14.83 6.49
C HIS A 289 -31.38 -14.34 5.74
N GLU A 290 -31.22 -13.82 4.52
CA GLU A 290 -32.30 -13.14 3.77
C GLU A 290 -33.62 -13.89 3.72
N LYS A 291 -33.58 -15.21 3.44
CA LYS A 291 -34.79 -16.06 3.33
C LYS A 291 -35.25 -16.73 4.62
N LYS A 292 -34.39 -16.84 5.64
CA LYS A 292 -34.61 -17.70 6.82
C LYS A 292 -34.68 -16.92 8.13
N GLY A 293 -34.51 -15.59 8.07
CA GLY A 293 -34.37 -14.74 9.25
C GLY A 293 -33.07 -15.05 10.00
N LEU A 294 -33.08 -14.86 11.31
CA LEU A 294 -31.93 -15.22 12.16
C LEU A 294 -31.68 -16.72 12.11
N VAL A 295 -30.44 -17.11 11.79
CA VAL A 295 -30.01 -18.50 11.73
C VAL A 295 -28.89 -18.76 12.73
N PHE A 296 -28.92 -19.94 13.32
CA PHE A 296 -27.88 -20.53 14.16
C PHE A 296 -27.13 -21.57 13.35
N CYS A 297 -25.89 -21.25 12.99
CA CYS A 297 -25.01 -22.08 12.18
C CYS A 297 -23.94 -22.72 13.07
N VAL A 298 -23.75 -24.03 12.93
CA VAL A 298 -22.78 -24.81 13.68
C VAL A 298 -21.87 -25.55 12.72
N PHE A 299 -20.57 -25.44 12.93
CA PHE A 299 -19.56 -26.27 12.28
C PHE A 299 -19.13 -27.37 13.25
N ASP A 300 -19.31 -28.63 12.87
CA ASP A 300 -18.95 -29.81 13.67
C ASP A 300 -18.17 -30.80 12.79
N PRO A 301 -16.90 -30.51 12.48
CA PRO A 301 -16.06 -31.34 11.61
C PRO A 301 -15.91 -32.78 12.14
N HIS A 302 -15.98 -32.98 13.46
CA HIS A 302 -15.94 -34.30 14.10
C HIS A 302 -17.27 -35.05 14.04
N ARG A 303 -18.36 -34.40 13.66
CA ARG A 303 -19.72 -34.96 13.65
C ARG A 303 -20.06 -35.60 15.00
N SER A 304 -19.73 -34.95 16.10
CA SER A 304 -19.85 -35.55 17.45
C SER A 304 -20.94 -34.92 18.32
N TYR A 305 -21.46 -33.75 17.96
CA TYR A 305 -22.30 -32.93 18.84
C TYR A 305 -23.79 -32.96 18.50
N PHE A 306 -24.17 -33.36 17.28
CA PHE A 306 -25.57 -33.60 16.91
C PHE A 306 -25.92 -35.10 16.93
N PRO A 307 -27.14 -35.48 17.33
CA PRO A 307 -27.58 -36.87 17.23
C PRO A 307 -27.67 -37.32 15.76
N ASN A 308 -27.26 -38.58 15.49
CA ASN A 308 -27.24 -39.20 14.16
C ASN A 308 -26.43 -38.43 13.10
N SER A 309 -25.42 -37.70 13.55
CA SER A 309 -24.53 -36.86 12.73
C SER A 309 -23.76 -37.63 11.65
N GLU A 310 -23.50 -38.92 11.88
CA GLU A 310 -22.82 -39.83 10.95
C GLU A 310 -23.56 -39.94 9.61
N ASN A 311 -24.90 -39.87 9.64
CA ASN A 311 -25.76 -40.02 8.47
C ASN A 311 -25.88 -38.74 7.62
N PHE A 312 -25.22 -37.65 8.02
CA PHE A 312 -25.36 -36.37 7.34
C PHE A 312 -24.27 -36.17 6.29
N PHE A 313 -24.64 -35.67 5.11
CA PHE A 313 -23.67 -35.36 4.07
C PHE A 313 -22.70 -34.23 4.49
N LYS A 314 -23.20 -33.21 5.21
CA LYS A 314 -22.39 -32.07 5.67
C LYS A 314 -22.13 -32.09 7.18
N PRO A 315 -20.90 -31.80 7.64
CA PRO A 315 -20.48 -31.81 9.04
C PRO A 315 -20.82 -30.50 9.77
N GLY A 316 -22.09 -30.11 9.73
CA GLY A 316 -22.59 -28.88 10.33
C GLY A 316 -24.09 -28.68 10.12
N ARG A 317 -24.67 -27.65 10.75
CA ARG A 317 -26.10 -27.35 10.70
C ARG A 317 -26.38 -25.85 10.60
N MET A 318 -27.45 -25.49 9.90
CA MET A 318 -28.01 -24.14 9.87
C MET A 318 -29.48 -24.23 10.27
N ILE A 319 -29.82 -23.69 11.43
CA ILE A 319 -31.13 -23.82 12.04
C ILE A 319 -31.74 -22.43 12.19
N PRO A 320 -32.94 -22.15 11.64
CA PRO A 320 -33.64 -20.91 11.92
C PRO A 320 -33.87 -20.77 13.44
N LEU A 321 -33.54 -19.61 14.01
CA LEU A 321 -33.57 -19.38 15.45
C LEU A 321 -34.99 -19.54 16.02
N GLU A 322 -36.01 -19.26 15.21
CA GLU A 322 -37.42 -19.48 15.56
C GLU A 322 -37.76 -20.96 15.78
N SER A 323 -37.05 -21.87 15.11
CA SER A 323 -37.19 -23.32 15.27
C SER A 323 -36.48 -23.84 16.53
N MET A 324 -35.69 -23.01 17.22
CA MET A 324 -34.93 -23.40 18.41
C MET A 324 -35.65 -23.12 19.74
N LYS A 325 -36.94 -22.76 19.72
CA LYS A 325 -37.73 -22.44 20.94
C LYS A 325 -37.71 -23.55 22.00
N LEU A 326 -37.64 -24.81 21.58
CA LEU A 326 -37.57 -25.98 22.48
C LEU A 326 -36.21 -26.16 23.14
N TYR A 327 -35.15 -25.57 22.58
CA TYR A 327 -33.78 -25.64 23.06
C TYR A 327 -33.39 -24.36 23.81
N SER A 328 -34.19 -24.00 24.82
CA SER A 328 -34.06 -22.71 25.52
C SER A 328 -32.70 -22.51 26.17
N ASP A 329 -32.04 -23.59 26.60
CA ASP A 329 -30.74 -23.50 27.25
C ASP A 329 -29.63 -23.23 26.24
N VAL A 330 -29.74 -23.74 25.01
CA VAL A 330 -28.82 -23.39 23.91
C VAL A 330 -28.96 -21.90 23.59
N LEU A 331 -30.19 -21.37 23.56
CA LEU A 331 -30.45 -19.96 23.29
C LEU A 331 -29.90 -19.01 24.37
N GLN A 332 -29.71 -19.46 25.61
CA GLN A 332 -29.10 -18.65 26.67
C GLN A 332 -27.63 -18.29 26.36
N THR A 333 -26.94 -19.11 25.57
CA THR A 333 -25.55 -18.86 25.17
C THR A 333 -25.39 -17.68 24.21
N ILE A 334 -26.50 -17.21 23.62
CA ILE A 334 -26.56 -16.05 22.75
C ILE A 334 -26.89 -14.84 23.62
N PRO A 335 -25.95 -13.90 23.82
CA PRO A 335 -26.21 -12.77 24.71
C PRO A 335 -27.25 -11.83 24.14
N LYS A 336 -28.09 -11.29 25.02
CA LYS A 336 -29.08 -10.27 24.69
C LYS A 336 -28.40 -8.90 24.54
N GLY A 337 -28.94 -8.03 23.69
CA GLY A 337 -28.48 -6.65 23.52
C GLY A 337 -27.65 -6.38 22.25
N PHE A 338 -27.29 -7.42 21.49
CA PHE A 338 -26.66 -7.25 20.18
C PHE A 338 -27.70 -7.13 19.06
N ASP A 339 -27.49 -6.20 18.13
CA ASP A 339 -28.27 -6.14 16.90
C ASP A 339 -27.78 -7.23 15.93
N LEU A 340 -28.36 -8.42 16.04
CA LEU A 340 -28.08 -9.55 15.16
C LEU A 340 -28.82 -9.46 13.82
N LYS A 341 -29.73 -8.49 13.63
CA LYS A 341 -30.38 -8.28 12.33
C LYS A 341 -29.43 -7.60 11.36
N ASN A 342 -28.57 -6.71 11.87
CA ASN A 342 -27.58 -5.97 11.09
C ASN A 342 -26.13 -6.35 11.43
N GLY A 343 -25.90 -7.28 12.35
CA GLY A 343 -24.59 -7.76 12.75
C GLY A 343 -24.48 -9.29 12.76
N VAL A 344 -23.32 -9.78 13.13
CA VAL A 344 -23.03 -11.21 13.29
C VAL A 344 -22.35 -11.46 14.63
N LEU A 345 -22.74 -12.56 15.27
CA LEU A 345 -22.13 -13.06 16.50
C LEU A 345 -21.50 -14.41 16.24
N PHE A 346 -20.21 -14.52 16.48
CA PHE A 346 -19.51 -15.79 16.58
C PHE A 346 -19.42 -16.20 18.03
N ARG A 347 -19.64 -17.48 18.32
CA ARG A 347 -19.35 -18.11 19.61
C ARG A 347 -18.35 -19.24 19.38
N PHE A 348 -17.24 -19.16 20.09
CA PHE A 348 -16.18 -20.17 20.07
C PHE A 348 -16.07 -20.79 21.47
N PRO A 349 -16.78 -21.90 21.74
CA PRO A 349 -16.62 -22.66 22.99
C PRO A 349 -15.16 -23.12 23.12
N LEU A 350 -14.46 -22.67 24.15
CA LEU A 350 -13.04 -22.94 24.32
C LEU A 350 -12.85 -24.43 24.63
N ARG A 351 -11.84 -25.02 23.98
CA ARG A 351 -11.52 -26.44 24.15
C ARG A 351 -11.01 -26.69 25.57
N ASP A 352 -11.80 -27.37 26.38
CA ASP A 352 -11.37 -27.84 27.70
C ASP A 352 -10.53 -29.13 27.61
N SER A 353 -10.01 -29.58 28.75
CA SER A 353 -9.19 -30.80 28.83
C SER A 353 -9.95 -32.06 28.38
N SER A 354 -11.26 -32.16 28.62
CA SER A 354 -12.07 -33.32 28.20
C SER A 354 -12.24 -33.34 26.68
N MET A 355 -12.59 -32.19 26.10
CA MET A 355 -12.71 -32.01 24.65
C MET A 355 -11.38 -32.30 23.94
N ALA A 356 -10.26 -31.81 24.48
CA ALA A 356 -8.93 -31.98 23.91
C ALA A 356 -8.52 -33.45 23.77
N THR A 357 -8.86 -34.31 24.73
CA THR A 357 -8.57 -35.77 24.63
C THR A 357 -9.32 -36.47 23.50
N LYS A 358 -10.47 -35.93 23.10
CA LYS A 358 -11.33 -36.49 22.04
C LYS A 358 -11.11 -35.80 20.69
N SER A 359 -10.57 -34.59 20.68
CA SER A 359 -10.40 -33.80 19.46
C SER A 359 -9.26 -34.35 18.60
N LYS A 360 -9.62 -34.75 17.38
CA LYS A 360 -8.66 -35.07 16.33
C LYS A 360 -7.96 -33.82 15.73
N LEU A 361 -8.52 -32.61 15.95
CA LEU A 361 -7.99 -31.35 15.43
C LEU A 361 -6.81 -30.84 16.28
N SER A 362 -6.98 -30.80 17.60
CA SER A 362 -5.93 -30.39 18.53
C SER A 362 -6.08 -31.04 19.91
N ASP A 363 -4.97 -31.54 20.42
CA ASP A 363 -4.81 -32.12 21.76
C ASP A 363 -4.49 -31.08 22.84
N LYS A 364 -4.45 -29.79 22.48
CA LYS A 364 -4.11 -28.69 23.40
C LYS A 364 -5.38 -28.04 23.95
N PRO A 365 -5.65 -28.15 25.27
CA PRO A 365 -6.73 -27.39 25.87
C PRO A 365 -6.37 -25.90 25.99
N LEU A 366 -7.38 -25.04 25.91
CA LEU A 366 -7.25 -23.61 26.12
C LEU A 366 -8.05 -23.23 27.39
N LEU A 367 -7.34 -23.22 28.52
CA LEU A 367 -7.91 -22.81 29.80
C LEU A 367 -8.28 -21.32 29.78
N PHE A 368 -9.31 -20.96 30.55
CA PHE A 368 -9.83 -19.60 30.61
C PHE A 368 -8.75 -18.54 30.89
N ASP A 369 -7.95 -18.74 31.95
CA ASP A 369 -6.92 -17.77 32.34
C ASP A 369 -5.87 -17.57 31.24
N LYS A 370 -5.49 -18.65 30.55
CA LYS A 370 -4.57 -18.59 29.40
C LYS A 370 -5.19 -17.87 28.21
N ALA A 371 -6.49 -18.06 27.97
CA ALA A 371 -7.21 -17.34 26.93
C ALA A 371 -7.29 -15.85 27.28
N GLU A 372 -7.57 -15.50 28.53
CA GLU A 372 -7.59 -14.12 29.01
C GLU A 372 -6.21 -13.45 28.88
N GLU A 373 -5.14 -14.14 29.29
CA GLU A 373 -3.75 -13.66 29.17
C GLU A 373 -3.35 -13.48 27.69
N MET A 374 -3.55 -14.51 26.87
CA MET A 374 -3.27 -14.47 25.43
C MET A 374 -4.04 -13.31 24.76
N LEU A 375 -5.33 -13.17 25.06
CA LEU A 375 -6.13 -12.07 24.53
C LEU A 375 -5.61 -10.74 25.05
N LYS A 376 -5.35 -10.52 26.34
CA LYS A 376 -4.84 -9.22 26.83
C LYS A 376 -3.51 -8.83 26.17
N GLU A 377 -2.55 -9.74 26.15
CA GLU A 377 -1.21 -9.47 25.61
C GLU A 377 -1.26 -9.21 24.10
N HIS A 378 -1.97 -10.06 23.35
CA HIS A 378 -2.02 -9.95 21.90
C HIS A 378 -3.01 -8.89 21.44
N PHE A 379 -4.15 -8.71 22.11
CA PHE A 379 -5.19 -7.74 21.73
C PHE A 379 -4.68 -6.31 21.83
N CYS A 380 -4.14 -5.88 22.99
CA CYS A 380 -3.73 -4.49 23.16
C CYS A 380 -2.64 -4.09 22.16
N LYS A 381 -1.69 -4.98 21.89
CA LYS A 381 -0.62 -4.72 20.93
C LYS A 381 -1.09 -4.84 19.48
N THR A 382 -1.80 -5.92 19.14
CA THR A 382 -2.19 -6.23 17.76
C THR A 382 -3.33 -5.35 17.27
N ALA A 383 -4.35 -5.12 18.09
CA ALA A 383 -5.53 -4.33 17.71
C ALA A 383 -5.17 -2.88 17.40
N LYS A 384 -4.28 -2.26 18.20
CA LYS A 384 -3.74 -0.91 17.91
C LYS A 384 -3.09 -0.86 16.54
N GLU A 385 -2.23 -1.83 16.23
CA GLU A 385 -1.54 -1.91 14.96
C GLU A 385 -2.49 -2.16 13.78
N CYS A 386 -3.59 -2.89 13.96
CA CYS A 386 -4.54 -3.15 12.88
C CYS A 386 -5.13 -1.87 12.28
N PHE A 387 -5.39 -0.82 13.07
CA PHE A 387 -6.13 0.36 12.61
C PHE A 387 -5.49 1.18 11.49
N PHE A 388 -4.16 1.08 11.27
CA PHE A 388 -3.47 1.94 10.32
C PHE A 388 -4.02 1.87 8.89
N PHE A 389 -4.43 0.68 8.44
CA PHE A 389 -4.84 0.48 7.04
C PHE A 389 -6.16 -0.28 6.88
N LEU A 390 -6.94 -0.41 7.96
CA LEU A 390 -8.33 -0.87 7.89
C LEU A 390 -9.23 0.20 7.24
N ASN A 391 -10.26 -0.27 6.54
CA ASN A 391 -11.13 0.60 5.76
C ASN A 391 -12.28 1.14 6.62
N SER A 392 -12.95 0.24 7.34
CA SER A 392 -14.27 0.44 7.94
C SER A 392 -14.23 0.45 9.46
N ILE A 393 -13.45 -0.44 10.08
CA ILE A 393 -13.41 -0.59 11.54
C ILE A 393 -12.85 0.69 12.19
N GLN A 394 -13.61 1.21 13.16
CA GLN A 394 -13.28 2.39 13.94
C GLN A 394 -13.14 2.07 15.42
N LYS A 395 -13.71 0.95 15.90
CA LYS A 395 -13.68 0.58 17.31
C LYS A 395 -13.48 -0.92 17.51
N ILE A 396 -12.54 -1.27 18.36
CA ILE A 396 -12.27 -2.65 18.79
C ILE A 396 -12.33 -2.68 20.31
N GLU A 397 -13.25 -3.46 20.87
CA GLU A 397 -13.42 -3.62 22.32
C GLU A 397 -13.11 -5.05 22.77
N PHE A 398 -12.48 -5.17 23.94
CA PHE A 398 -12.31 -6.43 24.65
C PHE A 398 -13.03 -6.36 25.99
N LYS A 399 -13.93 -7.31 26.23
CA LYS A 399 -14.79 -7.38 27.41
C LYS A 399 -14.68 -8.75 28.07
N LYS A 400 -14.94 -8.78 29.37
CA LYS A 400 -15.22 -10.00 30.14
C LYS A 400 -16.68 -9.99 30.55
N LYS A 401 -17.40 -11.08 30.29
CA LYS A 401 -18.77 -11.29 30.74
C LYS A 401 -18.75 -12.08 32.05
N THR A 402 -19.37 -11.53 33.09
CA THR A 402 -19.55 -12.20 34.37
C THR A 402 -21.03 -12.11 34.73
N HIS A 403 -21.69 -13.27 34.79
CA HIS A 403 -23.14 -13.38 34.81
C HIS A 403 -23.78 -12.58 33.65
N ASN A 404 -24.54 -11.53 33.95
CA ASN A 404 -25.18 -10.65 32.95
C ASN A 404 -24.52 -9.26 32.84
N SER A 405 -23.34 -9.09 33.44
CA SER A 405 -22.59 -7.83 33.38
C SER A 405 -21.38 -7.95 32.46
N TYR A 406 -21.05 -6.86 31.77
CA TYR A 406 -19.87 -6.75 30.92
C TYR A 406 -18.87 -5.80 31.57
N LYS A 407 -17.66 -6.30 31.82
CA LYS A 407 -16.52 -5.48 32.22
C LYS A 407 -15.65 -5.22 31.00
N ILE A 408 -15.46 -3.95 30.64
CA ILE A 408 -14.52 -3.57 29.58
C ILE A 408 -13.10 -3.75 30.13
N LEU A 409 -12.28 -4.50 29.41
CA LEU A 409 -10.87 -4.73 29.73
C LEU A 409 -9.94 -3.86 28.87
N SER A 410 -10.31 -3.63 27.60
CA SER A 410 -9.62 -2.71 26.69
C SER A 410 -10.62 -2.17 25.67
N CYS A 411 -10.44 -0.92 25.26
CA CYS A 411 -11.25 -0.28 24.22
C CYS A 411 -10.36 0.66 23.43
N ILE A 412 -10.12 0.32 22.17
CA ILE A 412 -9.36 1.16 21.25
C ILE A 412 -10.33 1.69 20.21
N SER A 413 -10.33 3.00 20.04
CA SER A 413 -11.17 3.69 19.06
C SER A 413 -10.33 4.60 18.19
N THR A 414 -10.81 4.86 16.98
CA THR A 414 -10.13 5.73 16.04
C THR A 414 -11.05 6.76 15.45
N SER A 415 -10.46 7.91 15.11
CA SER A 415 -11.11 8.93 14.29
C SER A 415 -10.20 9.31 13.14
N LYS A 416 -10.81 9.59 11.98
CA LYS A 416 -10.13 10.04 10.78
C LYS A 416 -10.47 11.51 10.55
N GLU A 417 -9.46 12.37 10.52
CA GLU A 417 -9.58 13.82 10.25
C GLU A 417 -8.85 14.12 8.93
N MET A 418 -9.56 14.62 7.91
CA MET A 418 -8.92 14.90 6.62
C MET A 418 -7.83 15.98 6.76
N PHE A 419 -6.68 15.76 6.11
CA PHE A 419 -5.56 16.70 6.21
C PHE A 419 -5.83 18.02 5.46
N SER A 420 -6.61 17.97 4.37
CA SER A 420 -7.06 19.16 3.64
C SER A 420 -8.47 18.99 3.04
N GLU A 421 -9.21 20.10 2.95
CA GLU A 421 -10.61 20.15 2.47
C GLU A 421 -10.77 19.82 0.98
N ASN A 422 -9.68 19.83 0.20
CA ASN A 422 -9.69 19.53 -1.23
C ASN A 422 -9.83 18.03 -1.54
N TYR A 423 -9.69 17.15 -0.54
CA TYR A 423 -9.94 15.71 -0.69
C TYR A 423 -11.40 15.43 -0.28
N GLN A 424 -12.33 15.54 -1.25
CA GLN A 424 -13.74 15.26 -1.01
C GLN A 424 -13.95 13.79 -0.61
N GLN A 425 -14.61 13.59 0.52
CA GLN A 425 -14.99 12.28 1.06
C GLN A 425 -16.20 11.66 0.33
N THR A 426 -16.93 12.46 -0.47
CA THR A 426 -18.25 12.13 -1.01
C THR A 426 -18.20 11.49 -2.41
N SER A 427 -17.87 10.19 -2.44
CA SER A 427 -18.09 9.16 -3.51
C SER A 427 -17.02 8.06 -3.48
N PHE A 428 -16.07 8.14 -2.54
CA PHE A 428 -14.85 7.33 -2.50
C PHE A 428 -15.06 5.81 -2.41
N THR A 429 -16.08 5.35 -1.69
CA THR A 429 -16.40 3.91 -1.60
C THR A 429 -17.00 3.38 -2.89
N GLN A 430 -17.76 4.18 -3.65
CA GLN A 430 -18.34 3.75 -4.94
C GLN A 430 -17.31 3.74 -6.07
N GLU A 431 -16.38 4.71 -6.08
CA GLU A 431 -15.29 4.76 -7.08
C GLU A 431 -14.22 3.68 -6.84
N MET A 432 -13.95 3.26 -5.59
CA MET A 432 -13.06 2.11 -5.29
C MET A 432 -13.48 0.80 -5.97
N TYR A 433 -14.78 0.60 -6.23
CA TYR A 433 -15.30 -0.60 -6.89
C TYR A 433 -15.37 -0.48 -8.42
N ASN A 434 -15.18 0.73 -8.97
CA ASN A 434 -14.95 0.92 -10.40
C ASN A 434 -13.49 0.57 -10.69
N LYS A 435 -13.25 -0.72 -10.89
CA LYS A 435 -11.95 -1.26 -11.28
C LYS A 435 -11.51 -0.53 -12.56
N HIS A 436 -10.24 -0.13 -12.63
CA HIS A 436 -9.55 0.45 -13.80
C HIS A 436 -9.50 2.00 -13.90
N HIS A 437 -9.12 2.68 -12.82
CA HIS A 437 -8.71 4.08 -12.92
C HIS A 437 -7.24 4.18 -13.33
N TYR A 438 -6.99 4.69 -14.54
CA TYR A 438 -5.78 5.46 -14.86
C TYR A 438 -6.03 6.85 -14.29
N ASN A 439 -5.25 7.23 -13.27
CA ASN A 439 -5.39 8.38 -12.35
C ASN A 439 -5.66 7.88 -10.93
N PRO A 440 -4.61 7.80 -10.09
CA PRO A 440 -4.72 7.21 -8.77
C PRO A 440 -5.63 8.06 -7.88
N ILE A 441 -6.49 7.41 -7.12
CA ILE A 441 -7.26 8.08 -6.08
C ILE A 441 -6.39 8.13 -4.83
N SER A 442 -6.08 9.34 -4.35
CA SER A 442 -5.23 9.55 -3.18
C SER A 442 -6.02 10.07 -1.98
N LEU A 443 -5.62 9.66 -0.79
CA LEU A 443 -6.17 10.13 0.49
C LEU A 443 -5.04 10.55 1.42
N CYS A 444 -5.22 11.69 2.09
CA CYS A 444 -4.34 12.10 3.18
C CYS A 444 -5.17 12.55 4.38
N TYR A 445 -4.97 11.91 5.52
CA TYR A 445 -5.74 12.16 6.73
C TYR A 445 -4.93 11.86 7.98
N TYR A 446 -5.29 12.51 9.09
CA TYR A 446 -4.84 12.13 10.40
C TYR A 446 -5.66 10.95 10.92
N LEU A 447 -4.98 9.93 11.42
CA LEU A 447 -5.56 8.88 12.23
C LEU A 447 -5.24 9.17 13.68
N ASN A 448 -6.27 9.48 14.48
CA ASN A 448 -6.15 9.57 15.92
C ASN A 448 -6.58 8.22 16.50
N ILE A 449 -5.66 7.54 17.19
CA ILE A 449 -5.92 6.28 17.90
C ILE A 449 -6.02 6.63 19.38
N ASN A 450 -7.21 6.44 19.96
CA ASN A 450 -7.47 6.65 21.36
C ASN A 450 -7.55 5.29 22.06
N ASP A 451 -6.71 5.09 23.06
CA ASP A 451 -6.72 3.93 23.95
C ASP A 451 -6.83 4.40 25.41
N LEU A 452 -7.12 3.47 26.32
CA LEU A 452 -7.23 3.78 27.76
C LEU A 452 -5.92 4.31 28.36
N GLU A 453 -4.78 3.94 27.79
CA GLU A 453 -3.45 4.30 28.32
C GLU A 453 -2.79 5.43 27.54
N GLU A 454 -2.94 5.47 26.21
CA GLU A 454 -2.16 6.36 25.34
C GLU A 454 -2.95 6.80 24.10
N ASP A 455 -2.89 8.10 23.79
CA ASP A 455 -3.41 8.67 22.54
C ASP A 455 -2.27 8.83 21.52
N GLN A 456 -2.49 8.38 20.29
CA GLN A 456 -1.53 8.50 19.20
C GLN A 456 -2.12 9.26 18.01
N LYS A 457 -1.33 10.18 17.44
CA LYS A 457 -1.70 10.90 16.20
C LYS A 457 -0.73 10.57 15.08
N TRP A 458 -1.27 10.03 14.00
CA TRP A 458 -0.53 9.62 12.82
C TRP A 458 -1.04 10.32 11.57
N LEU A 459 -0.15 10.67 10.66
CA LEU A 459 -0.50 11.13 9.32
C LEU A 459 -0.44 9.92 8.38
N ILE A 460 -1.51 9.69 7.63
CA ILE A 460 -1.64 8.57 6.70
C ILE A 460 -1.83 9.11 5.30
N TYR A 461 -1.08 8.55 4.35
CA TYR A 461 -1.29 8.76 2.91
C TYR A 461 -1.58 7.42 2.23
N ARG A 462 -2.67 7.32 1.49
CA ARG A 462 -3.04 6.12 0.70
C ARG A 462 -3.25 6.49 -0.75
N SER A 463 -2.98 5.54 -1.64
CA SER A 463 -3.19 5.67 -3.08
C SER A 463 -3.75 4.37 -3.64
N TYR A 464 -4.74 4.48 -4.51
CA TYR A 464 -5.41 3.37 -5.19
C TYR A 464 -5.39 3.57 -6.70
N GLY A 465 -5.18 2.49 -7.44
CA GLY A 465 -5.19 2.53 -8.90
C GLY A 465 -3.82 2.85 -9.52
N PHE A 466 -3.76 2.74 -10.84
CA PHE A 466 -2.54 2.92 -11.62
C PHE A 466 -2.31 4.39 -11.95
N ARG A 467 -1.04 4.79 -12.05
CA ARG A 467 -0.66 6.12 -12.53
C ARG A 467 -0.24 6.03 -13.99
N GLU A 468 -0.58 7.03 -14.79
CA GLU A 468 -0.19 7.08 -16.21
C GLU A 468 1.34 7.04 -16.43
N LYS A 469 2.10 7.55 -15.45
CA LYS A 469 3.58 7.57 -15.48
C LYS A 469 4.23 6.31 -14.91
N ASP A 470 3.44 5.35 -14.44
CA ASP A 470 3.98 4.13 -13.88
C ASP A 470 4.61 3.27 -14.99
N ASN A 471 5.84 2.81 -14.75
CA ASN A 471 6.45 1.79 -15.60
C ASN A 471 5.80 0.44 -15.29
N LEU A 472 4.64 0.19 -15.89
CA LEU A 472 3.93 -1.08 -15.77
C LEU A 472 4.57 -2.12 -16.70
N PRO A 473 5.06 -3.26 -16.18
CA PRO A 473 5.34 -4.41 -17.02
C PRO A 473 4.12 -4.78 -17.88
N ASN A 474 4.36 -5.11 -19.16
CA ASN A 474 3.31 -5.49 -20.10
C ASN A 474 2.41 -6.64 -19.58
N ASP A 475 2.97 -7.46 -18.68
CA ASP A 475 2.31 -8.57 -17.99
C ASP A 475 1.11 -8.13 -17.12
N PHE A 476 0.99 -6.85 -16.75
CA PHE A 476 -0.07 -6.32 -15.88
C PHE A 476 -1.25 -5.66 -16.61
N ASN A 477 -1.34 -5.80 -17.94
CA ASN A 477 -2.43 -5.24 -18.74
C ASN A 477 -3.79 -5.95 -18.56
N ASP A 478 -3.83 -7.06 -17.82
CA ASP A 478 -5.06 -7.79 -17.53
C ASP A 478 -5.89 -7.13 -16.41
N LYS A 479 -7.22 -7.09 -16.60
CA LYS A 479 -8.24 -6.49 -15.70
C LYS A 479 -8.34 -7.12 -14.28
N LYS A 480 -7.34 -7.89 -13.84
CA LYS A 480 -7.36 -8.65 -12.57
C LYS A 480 -6.62 -7.96 -11.43
N TYR A 481 -5.78 -6.97 -11.71
CA TYR A 481 -4.94 -6.27 -10.72
C TYR A 481 -5.58 -4.96 -10.25
N ASN A 482 -5.49 -4.68 -8.95
CA ASN A 482 -5.94 -3.41 -8.38
C ASN A 482 -4.91 -2.91 -7.35
N PRO A 483 -3.97 -2.05 -7.77
CA PRO A 483 -2.86 -1.63 -6.93
C PRO A 483 -3.34 -0.72 -5.80
N GLU A 484 -2.77 -0.94 -4.63
CA GLU A 484 -3.01 -0.14 -3.45
C GLU A 484 -1.73 -0.05 -2.64
N ALA A 485 -1.40 1.16 -2.19
CA ALA A 485 -0.30 1.42 -1.29
C ALA A 485 -0.68 2.49 -0.26
N GLY A 486 0.00 2.48 0.87
CA GLY A 486 -0.11 3.53 1.86
C GLY A 486 1.13 3.64 2.72
N VAL A 487 1.28 4.79 3.36
CA VAL A 487 2.33 5.07 4.33
C VAL A 487 1.71 5.75 5.55
N ALA A 488 2.22 5.43 6.74
CA ALA A 488 1.77 6.07 7.98
C ALA A 488 2.97 6.55 8.80
N LEU A 489 2.88 7.78 9.27
CA LEU A 489 3.96 8.54 9.88
C LEU A 489 3.51 9.13 11.23
N PRO A 490 4.29 8.96 12.30
CA PRO A 490 3.87 9.42 13.62
C PRO A 490 4.08 10.93 13.77
N ILE A 491 3.03 11.68 14.11
CA ILE A 491 3.10 13.13 14.30
C ILE A 491 3.27 13.49 15.77
N LYS A 492 2.57 12.78 16.66
CA LYS A 492 2.68 12.94 18.10
C LYS A 492 2.87 11.57 18.74
N LEU A 493 4.06 11.36 19.30
CA LEU A 493 4.39 10.23 20.17
C LEU A 493 4.73 10.79 21.54
N GLU A 494 4.33 10.10 22.61
CA GLU A 494 4.83 10.42 23.94
C GLU A 494 6.35 10.23 23.98
N LYS A 495 7.04 11.15 24.69
CA LYS A 495 8.50 11.19 24.72
C LYS A 495 9.07 9.88 25.27
N GLY A 496 9.96 9.24 24.50
CA GLY A 496 10.73 8.06 24.94
C GLY A 496 10.26 6.72 24.36
N ILE A 497 9.16 6.68 23.60
CA ILE A 497 8.66 5.44 22.99
C ILE A 497 9.22 5.29 21.57
N GLU A 498 10.15 4.35 21.38
CA GLU A 498 10.63 3.96 20.06
C GLU A 498 9.70 2.89 19.45
N ILE A 499 8.77 3.32 18.60
CA ILE A 499 7.90 2.39 17.87
C ILE A 499 8.68 1.81 16.69
N LYS A 500 8.86 0.49 16.65
CA LYS A 500 9.36 -0.21 15.46
C LYS A 500 8.33 -0.13 14.35
N LYS A 501 8.76 0.34 13.18
CA LYS A 501 7.87 0.48 12.03
C LYS A 501 7.81 -0.83 11.26
N LYS A 502 6.65 -1.10 10.68
CA LYS A 502 6.28 -2.41 10.13
C LYS A 502 5.74 -2.30 8.73
N ILE A 503 5.78 -3.41 8.01
CA ILE A 503 5.13 -3.58 6.72
C ILE A 503 3.74 -4.20 6.91
N PHE A 504 2.78 -3.75 6.12
CA PHE A 504 1.38 -4.13 6.15
C PHE A 504 0.92 -4.62 4.78
N CYS A 505 0.00 -5.58 4.81
CA CYS A 505 -0.87 -5.91 3.68
C CYS A 505 -2.30 -5.87 4.23
N HIS A 506 -2.80 -4.63 4.42
CA HIS A 506 -3.96 -4.23 5.25
C HIS A 506 -3.76 -4.45 6.75
N LEU A 507 -3.19 -5.59 7.14
CA LEU A 507 -2.82 -5.93 8.52
C LEU A 507 -1.29 -6.00 8.70
N PRO A 508 -0.79 -5.83 9.93
CA PRO A 508 0.64 -5.85 10.20
C PRO A 508 1.24 -7.22 9.95
N LEU A 509 2.24 -7.27 9.06
CA LEU A 509 3.11 -8.43 8.86
C LEU A 509 4.19 -8.45 9.97
N PRO A 510 4.77 -9.62 10.30
CA PRO A 510 5.89 -9.73 11.23
C PRO A 510 7.22 -9.26 10.58
N ILE A 511 7.18 -8.18 9.81
CA ILE A 511 8.31 -7.63 9.04
C ILE A 511 8.51 -6.17 9.45
N GLU A 512 9.72 -5.85 9.92
CA GLU A 512 10.11 -4.47 10.18
C GLU A 512 10.27 -3.72 8.85
N SER A 513 9.82 -2.46 8.77
CA SER A 513 9.95 -1.67 7.53
C SER A 513 11.37 -1.15 7.34
N TYR A 514 12.14 -1.03 8.42
CA TYR A 514 13.46 -0.37 8.48
C TYR A 514 13.47 1.08 7.96
N MET A 515 12.27 1.66 7.82
CA MET A 515 12.02 3.04 7.44
C MET A 515 11.43 3.78 8.65
N PRO A 516 11.51 5.12 8.72
CA PRO A 516 10.87 5.89 9.79
C PRO A 516 9.33 5.89 9.71
N ILE A 517 8.74 5.11 8.80
CA ILE A 517 7.29 5.02 8.53
C ILE A 517 6.80 3.58 8.50
N HIS A 518 5.52 3.38 8.82
CA HIS A 518 4.80 2.16 8.45
C HIS A 518 4.50 2.17 6.96
N ILE A 519 4.59 1.00 6.34
CA ILE A 519 4.40 0.82 4.89
C ILE A 519 3.27 -0.17 4.67
N ASN A 520 2.30 0.18 3.84
CA ASN A 520 1.25 -0.71 3.38
C ASN A 520 1.35 -0.89 1.87
N GLY A 521 1.14 -2.11 1.42
CA GLY A 521 1.02 -2.43 0.02
C GLY A 521 0.19 -3.68 -0.18
N ARG A 522 -0.49 -3.75 -1.32
CA ARG A 522 -1.24 -4.95 -1.70
C ARG A 522 -0.30 -6.00 -2.28
N PHE A 523 0.48 -6.62 -1.40
CA PHE A 523 1.56 -7.53 -1.76
C PHE A 523 1.08 -8.95 -2.04
N TYR A 524 1.79 -9.65 -2.92
CA TYR A 524 1.81 -11.11 -2.95
C TYR A 524 2.64 -11.63 -1.78
N LEU A 525 2.00 -12.43 -0.92
CA LEU A 525 2.62 -13.06 0.22
C LEU A 525 3.12 -14.47 -0.12
N ASP A 526 4.00 -15.03 0.70
CA ASP A 526 4.44 -16.41 0.60
C ASP A 526 3.26 -17.41 0.70
N HIS A 527 3.30 -18.48 -0.10
CA HIS A 527 2.17 -19.41 -0.24
C HIS A 527 1.88 -20.26 1.01
N GLU A 528 2.88 -20.50 1.87
CA GLU A 528 2.74 -21.42 3.01
C GLU A 528 2.16 -20.73 4.24
N ASN A 529 2.78 -19.63 4.67
CA ASN A 529 2.48 -19.03 5.97
C ASN A 529 1.94 -17.59 5.89
N ARG A 530 1.95 -16.96 4.71
CA ARG A 530 1.48 -15.57 4.45
C ARG A 530 2.07 -14.54 5.42
N ARG A 531 3.31 -14.76 5.87
CA ARG A 531 4.05 -13.93 6.83
C ARG A 531 5.16 -13.14 6.18
N GLY A 532 5.60 -13.57 4.99
CA GLY A 532 6.62 -12.94 4.19
C GLY A 532 6.04 -12.28 2.94
N ILE A 533 6.76 -11.31 2.40
CA ILE A 533 6.52 -10.83 1.04
C ILE A 533 7.26 -11.77 0.10
N ARG A 534 6.54 -12.36 -0.86
CA ARG A 534 7.14 -13.29 -1.83
C ARG A 534 8.30 -12.62 -2.57
N GLN A 535 9.47 -13.23 -2.48
CA GLN A 535 10.73 -12.87 -3.15
C GLN A 535 11.51 -14.16 -3.41
N ASN A 536 12.08 -14.35 -4.60
CA ASN A 536 12.98 -15.46 -4.89
C ASN A 536 14.42 -14.92 -4.99
N PHE A 537 15.32 -15.37 -4.11
CA PHE A 537 16.72 -14.97 -4.11
C PHE A 537 17.64 -15.97 -4.85
N ASP A 538 17.09 -17.07 -5.37
CA ASP A 538 17.87 -18.21 -5.87
C ASP A 538 18.07 -18.27 -7.40
N SER A 539 17.56 -17.30 -8.17
CA SER A 539 17.73 -17.27 -9.63
C SER A 539 18.65 -16.12 -10.07
N ASP A 540 19.87 -16.45 -10.48
CA ASP A 540 20.81 -15.52 -11.14
C ASP A 540 20.30 -15.01 -12.51
N ASN A 541 19.20 -15.58 -13.02
CA ASN A 541 18.55 -15.14 -14.25
C ASN A 541 17.39 -14.16 -13.96
N THR A 542 17.56 -12.91 -14.37
CA THR A 542 16.55 -11.84 -14.24
C THR A 542 15.36 -11.98 -15.20
N GLU A 543 15.42 -12.88 -16.19
CA GLU A 543 14.34 -13.13 -17.15
C GLU A 543 13.25 -14.09 -16.62
N ASP A 544 13.51 -14.86 -15.56
CA ASP A 544 12.58 -15.83 -14.94
C ASP A 544 11.91 -15.32 -13.65
N ILE A 545 11.91 -13.99 -13.41
CA ILE A 545 11.24 -13.42 -12.22
C ILE A 545 9.73 -13.63 -12.35
N ALA A 546 9.14 -14.31 -11.36
CA ALA A 546 7.70 -14.58 -11.30
C ALA A 546 6.87 -13.27 -11.33
N ILE A 547 5.67 -13.33 -11.92
CA ILE A 547 4.80 -12.15 -12.08
C ILE A 547 4.44 -11.51 -10.72
N GLU A 548 4.32 -12.31 -9.67
CA GLU A 548 4.06 -11.90 -8.29
C GLU A 548 5.21 -11.07 -7.71
N GLU A 549 6.45 -11.37 -8.10
CA GLU A 549 7.64 -10.66 -7.63
C GLU A 549 7.83 -9.34 -8.38
N LYS A 550 7.56 -9.34 -9.71
CA LYS A 550 7.47 -8.10 -10.49
C LYS A 550 6.40 -7.17 -9.90
N TRP A 551 5.27 -7.73 -9.44
CA TRP A 551 4.20 -6.96 -8.80
C TRP A 551 4.65 -6.33 -7.49
N ASN A 552 5.26 -7.14 -6.60
CA ASN A 552 5.77 -6.62 -5.33
C ASN A 552 6.82 -5.53 -5.55
N LEU A 553 7.74 -5.71 -6.50
CA LEU A 553 8.73 -4.70 -6.86
C LEU A 553 8.06 -3.41 -7.33
N TYR A 554 7.09 -3.50 -8.26
CA TYR A 554 6.30 -2.35 -8.73
C TYR A 554 5.60 -1.60 -7.58
N ILE A 555 4.95 -2.32 -6.65
CA ILE A 555 4.29 -1.70 -5.50
C ILE A 555 5.30 -0.93 -4.63
N PHE A 556 6.49 -1.48 -4.37
CA PHE A 556 7.53 -0.77 -3.60
C PHE A 556 8.12 0.43 -4.35
N THR A 557 8.51 0.25 -5.62
CA THR A 557 9.22 1.28 -6.39
C THR A 557 8.30 2.41 -6.82
N GLU A 558 7.17 2.10 -7.43
CA GLU A 558 6.32 3.12 -8.04
C GLU A 558 5.33 3.68 -7.04
N LEU A 559 4.51 2.81 -6.43
CA LEU A 559 3.34 3.25 -5.66
C LEU A 559 3.68 3.69 -4.24
N ILE A 560 4.43 2.89 -3.48
CA ILE A 560 4.86 3.26 -2.12
C ILE A 560 5.86 4.41 -2.19
N GLY A 561 6.81 4.38 -3.14
CA GLY A 561 7.73 5.50 -3.39
C GLY A 561 6.99 6.83 -3.63
N TYR A 562 5.89 6.79 -4.39
CA TYR A 562 5.01 7.94 -4.58
C TYR A 562 4.29 8.38 -3.31
N CYS A 563 3.60 7.47 -2.62
CA CYS A 563 2.91 7.77 -1.37
C CYS A 563 3.86 8.40 -0.34
N TYR A 564 5.08 7.88 -0.25
CA TYR A 564 6.10 8.37 0.65
C TYR A 564 6.63 9.76 0.24
N ALA A 565 6.82 10.03 -1.05
CA ALA A 565 7.15 11.37 -1.51
C ALA A 565 6.03 12.38 -1.19
N ARG A 566 4.77 12.01 -1.44
CA ARG A 566 3.61 12.88 -1.18
C ARG A 566 3.41 13.17 0.30
N ILE A 567 3.55 12.17 1.20
CA ILE A 567 3.45 12.43 2.64
C ILE A 567 4.56 13.37 3.13
N ILE A 568 5.79 13.24 2.60
CA ILE A 568 6.89 14.17 2.91
C ILE A 568 6.55 15.60 2.46
N GLU A 569 5.96 15.78 1.28
CA GLU A 569 5.49 17.12 0.85
C GLU A 569 4.46 17.70 1.81
N GLN A 570 3.50 16.90 2.30
CA GLN A 570 2.48 17.36 3.25
C GLN A 570 3.11 17.79 4.59
N LEU A 571 4.18 17.15 5.05
CA LEU A 571 4.88 17.55 6.28
C LEU A 571 5.43 18.98 6.24
N GLN A 572 5.70 19.53 5.05
CA GLN A 572 6.15 20.93 4.92
C GLN A 572 5.11 21.90 5.50
N MET A 573 3.82 21.61 5.34
CA MET A 573 2.76 22.43 5.92
C MET A 573 2.83 22.44 7.45
N LEU A 574 3.25 21.34 8.08
CA LEU A 574 3.42 21.26 9.53
C LEU A 574 4.62 22.07 10.00
N VAL A 575 5.69 22.13 9.21
CA VAL A 575 6.83 23.01 9.47
C VAL A 575 6.41 24.48 9.36
N VAL A 576 5.64 24.84 8.32
CA VAL A 576 5.11 26.20 8.12
C VAL A 576 4.18 26.61 9.27
N LYS A 577 3.33 25.69 9.75
CA LYS A 577 2.45 25.88 10.92
C LYS A 577 3.19 25.86 12.26
N ARG A 578 4.50 25.58 12.27
CA ARG A 578 5.36 25.43 13.46
C ARG A 578 4.98 24.28 14.38
N GLU A 579 4.30 23.27 13.85
CA GLU A 579 3.98 22.02 14.55
C GLU A 579 5.14 21.02 14.48
N LEU A 580 6.05 21.19 13.49
CA LEU A 580 7.22 20.35 13.28
C LEU A 580 8.48 21.22 13.09
N THR A 581 9.63 20.80 13.61
CA THR A 581 10.91 21.48 13.31
C THR A 581 11.52 20.98 12.00
N PHE A 582 12.49 21.71 11.45
CA PHE A 582 13.25 21.24 10.28
C PHE A 582 14.00 19.94 10.53
N TYR A 583 14.54 19.79 11.73
CA TYR A 583 15.28 18.60 12.10
C TYR A 583 14.35 17.39 12.14
N ASP A 584 13.18 17.55 12.76
CA ASP A 584 12.16 16.50 12.82
C ASP A 584 11.59 16.17 11.44
N PHE A 585 11.40 17.16 10.55
CA PHE A 585 11.02 16.94 9.16
C PHE A 585 11.99 16.00 8.43
N TYR A 586 13.30 16.25 8.54
CA TYR A 586 14.31 15.42 7.88
C TYR A 586 14.51 14.06 8.54
N ASN A 587 14.12 13.87 9.81
CA ASN A 587 14.15 12.56 10.47
C ASN A 587 13.18 11.55 9.85
N PHE A 588 12.20 12.01 9.06
CA PHE A 588 11.30 11.15 8.31
C PHE A 588 11.83 10.73 6.94
N PHE A 589 13.04 11.15 6.56
CA PHE A 589 13.70 10.62 5.36
C PHE A 589 14.40 9.29 5.69
N PRO A 590 14.44 8.33 4.75
CA PRO A 590 15.09 7.06 4.99
C PRO A 590 16.62 7.18 5.06
N LEU A 591 17.22 6.36 5.92
CA LEU A 591 18.67 6.20 6.00
C LEU A 591 19.10 4.95 5.24
N LEU A 592 20.15 5.05 4.42
CA LEU A 592 20.71 3.90 3.72
C LEU A 592 21.42 2.98 4.72
N ARG A 593 20.80 1.84 5.05
CA ARG A 593 21.38 0.85 5.95
C ARG A 593 21.33 -0.58 5.43
N GLU A 594 20.44 -0.90 4.48
CA GLU A 594 20.13 -2.29 4.14
C GLU A 594 20.41 -2.68 2.69
N LYS A 595 20.87 -3.93 2.50
CA LYS A 595 21.02 -4.58 1.19
C LYS A 595 19.74 -5.32 0.76
N ASN A 596 18.56 -4.78 1.05
CA ASN A 596 17.28 -5.38 0.62
C ASN A 596 16.84 -4.79 -0.74
N PRO A 597 16.65 -5.61 -1.80
CA PRO A 597 16.24 -5.13 -3.12
C PRO A 597 14.93 -4.33 -3.13
N LEU A 598 13.91 -4.73 -2.35
CA LEU A 598 12.63 -4.02 -2.28
C LEU A 598 12.79 -2.65 -1.62
N LEU A 599 13.55 -2.57 -0.52
CA LEU A 599 13.83 -1.28 0.15
C LEU A 599 14.72 -0.38 -0.70
N ASN A 600 15.63 -0.96 -1.48
CA ASN A 600 16.42 -0.23 -2.48
C ASN A 600 15.53 0.31 -3.59
N GLY A 601 14.59 -0.50 -4.08
CA GLY A 601 13.58 -0.10 -5.05
C GLY A 601 12.70 1.04 -4.52
N LEU A 602 12.23 0.92 -3.28
CA LEU A 602 11.49 1.98 -2.60
C LEU A 602 12.29 3.28 -2.49
N CYS A 603 13.55 3.22 -2.04
CA CYS A 603 14.40 4.41 -1.97
C CYS A 603 14.55 5.05 -3.36
N LYS A 604 14.83 4.26 -4.41
CA LYS A 604 14.93 4.76 -5.79
C LYS A 604 13.64 5.45 -6.23
N GLY A 605 12.50 4.81 -6.01
CA GLY A 605 11.16 5.33 -6.28
C GLY A 605 10.86 6.64 -5.56
N LEU A 606 11.13 6.68 -4.26
CA LEU A 606 11.00 7.88 -3.43
C LEU A 606 11.83 9.02 -4.01
N MET A 607 13.11 8.80 -4.28
CA MET A 607 14.01 9.86 -4.78
C MET A 607 13.57 10.38 -6.15
N ASN A 608 13.11 9.51 -7.05
CA ASN A 608 12.59 9.91 -8.36
C ASN A 608 11.39 10.86 -8.23
N ASN A 609 10.46 10.55 -7.32
CA ASN A 609 9.29 11.40 -7.08
C ASN A 609 9.68 12.72 -6.37
N LEU A 610 10.69 12.70 -5.49
CA LEU A 610 11.15 13.88 -4.74
C LEU A 610 11.95 14.90 -5.55
N ARG A 611 12.50 14.55 -6.72
CA ARG A 611 13.29 15.48 -7.57
C ARG A 611 12.53 16.75 -7.96
N GLN A 612 11.22 16.64 -8.17
CA GLN A 612 10.34 17.75 -8.52
C GLN A 612 9.72 18.42 -7.29
N SER A 613 9.83 17.80 -6.13
CA SER A 613 9.24 18.27 -4.88
C SER A 613 10.12 19.35 -4.24
N LYS A 614 9.49 20.37 -3.67
CA LYS A 614 10.20 21.47 -2.98
C LYS A 614 10.65 21.07 -1.58
N ILE A 615 11.58 20.12 -1.45
CA ILE A 615 11.95 19.53 -0.15
C ILE A 615 13.23 20.09 0.50
N PHE A 616 13.95 20.97 -0.20
CA PHE A 616 15.18 21.55 0.32
C PHE A 616 14.87 22.86 1.03
N ALA A 617 14.83 22.82 2.36
CA ALA A 617 14.61 23.98 3.19
C ALA A 617 15.86 24.88 3.15
N PHE A 618 15.65 26.13 2.74
CA PHE A 618 16.64 27.20 2.76
C PHE A 618 16.17 28.29 3.72
N LYS A 619 17.04 28.68 4.66
CA LYS A 619 16.77 29.80 5.56
C LYS A 619 17.52 31.03 5.07
N SER A 620 16.80 32.01 4.57
CA SER A 620 17.36 33.28 4.10
C SER A 620 17.95 34.09 5.26
N SER A 621 18.75 35.11 4.93
CA SER A 621 19.30 36.06 5.91
C SER A 621 18.21 36.82 6.68
N ASN A 622 17.01 36.97 6.11
CA ASN A 622 15.85 37.59 6.76
C ASN A 622 15.05 36.60 7.64
N SER A 623 15.58 35.38 7.86
CA SER A 623 14.91 34.29 8.58
C SER A 623 13.60 33.79 7.95
N SER A 624 13.29 34.19 6.71
CA SER A 624 12.24 33.55 5.93
C SER A 624 12.71 32.19 5.43
N ILE A 625 11.78 31.25 5.36
CA ILE A 625 12.05 29.89 4.91
C ILE A 625 11.52 29.76 3.50
N GLU A 626 12.41 29.38 2.59
CA GLU A 626 12.08 29.06 1.21
C GLU A 626 12.28 27.55 1.02
N TRP A 627 11.34 26.92 0.33
CA TRP A 627 11.41 25.51 -0.02
C TRP A 627 11.79 25.39 -1.49
N LEU A 628 12.89 24.70 -1.75
CA LEU A 628 13.49 24.58 -3.08
C LEU A 628 13.33 23.15 -3.60
N SER A 629 13.13 22.99 -4.92
CA SER A 629 13.20 21.68 -5.57
C SER A 629 14.56 21.46 -6.23
N TYR A 630 14.94 20.20 -6.43
CA TYR A 630 16.19 19.86 -7.11
C TYR A 630 16.14 20.28 -8.58
N ASN A 631 15.07 19.97 -9.30
CA ASN A 631 14.99 20.25 -10.74
C ASN A 631 14.95 21.74 -11.10
N GLU A 632 14.32 22.60 -10.28
CA GLU A 632 14.40 24.06 -10.47
C GLU A 632 15.83 24.60 -10.31
N HIS A 633 16.70 23.83 -9.65
CA HIS A 633 18.03 24.25 -9.22
C HIS A 633 19.12 23.20 -9.49
N ASN A 634 18.99 22.41 -10.56
CA ASN A 634 19.91 21.30 -10.88
C ASN A 634 21.26 21.78 -11.49
N ASP A 635 21.56 23.07 -11.44
CA ASP A 635 22.90 23.55 -11.79
C ASP A 635 23.84 23.26 -10.61
N LYS A 636 25.09 22.87 -10.91
CA LYS A 636 26.10 22.49 -9.91
C LYS A 636 26.25 23.54 -8.80
N TYR A 637 25.91 24.79 -9.12
CA TYR A 637 26.11 25.96 -8.29
C TYR A 637 24.88 26.43 -7.50
N LEU A 638 23.77 25.67 -7.51
CA LEU A 638 22.49 26.17 -6.97
C LEU A 638 22.00 25.51 -5.68
N LEU A 639 22.58 24.40 -5.21
CA LEU A 639 22.19 23.76 -3.94
C LEU A 639 23.40 23.19 -3.21
N TYR A 640 23.55 23.56 -1.93
CA TYR A 640 24.65 23.10 -1.09
C TYR A 640 24.19 22.52 0.24
N PHE A 641 24.87 21.48 0.72
CA PHE A 641 24.66 20.92 2.06
C PHE A 641 25.44 21.73 3.09
N LYS A 642 24.77 22.04 4.20
CA LYS A 642 25.44 22.65 5.35
C LYS A 642 26.51 21.69 5.87
N SER A 643 27.76 22.14 5.85
CA SER A 643 28.89 21.45 6.46
C SER A 643 29.16 21.97 7.88
N LEU A 644 30.22 21.49 8.53
CA LEU A 644 30.53 21.75 9.95
C LEU A 644 31.03 23.18 10.25
N TYR A 645 30.88 24.11 9.30
CA TYR A 645 31.33 25.49 9.48
C TYR A 645 30.40 26.29 10.41
N SER A 646 30.95 27.38 10.97
CA SER A 646 30.22 28.28 11.87
C SER A 646 29.02 28.93 11.16
N ASN A 647 27.99 29.29 11.92
CA ASN A 647 26.83 29.97 11.36
C ASN A 647 27.19 31.32 10.72
N ASP A 648 28.23 31.99 11.23
CA ASP A 648 28.72 33.26 10.67
C ASP A 648 29.19 33.11 9.22
N ILE A 649 29.98 32.07 8.92
CA ILE A 649 30.41 31.77 7.55
C ILE A 649 29.21 31.41 6.68
N VAL A 650 28.33 30.53 7.17
CA VAL A 650 27.12 30.13 6.43
C VAL A 650 26.26 31.34 6.08
N ASP A 651 26.15 32.34 6.96
CA ASP A 651 25.41 33.56 6.69
C ASP A 651 26.10 34.47 5.66
N ILE A 652 27.43 34.51 5.62
CA ILE A 652 28.17 35.18 4.54
C ILE A 652 27.92 34.48 3.21
N LEU A 653 27.99 33.14 3.18
CA LEU A 653 27.76 32.34 1.98
C LEU A 653 26.34 32.56 1.41
N LYS A 654 25.34 32.69 2.29
CA LYS A 654 23.98 33.05 1.88
C LYS A 654 23.90 34.46 1.30
N ASP A 655 24.57 35.43 1.92
CA ASP A 655 24.57 36.82 1.45
C ASP A 655 25.22 36.94 0.06
N ILE A 656 26.28 36.17 -0.23
CA ILE A 656 26.88 36.10 -1.59
C ILE A 656 26.02 35.30 -2.58
N GLY A 657 24.89 34.73 -2.16
CA GLY A 657 23.91 34.08 -3.02
C GLY A 657 23.91 32.55 -3.01
N MET A 658 24.79 31.89 -2.24
CA MET A 658 24.80 30.42 -2.16
C MET A 658 23.58 29.91 -1.39
N LYS A 659 22.85 28.97 -1.99
CA LYS A 659 21.69 28.33 -1.37
C LYS A 659 22.14 27.15 -0.50
N VAL A 660 22.54 27.44 0.73
CA VAL A 660 22.93 26.44 1.73
C VAL A 660 21.69 25.86 2.41
N THR A 661 21.37 24.62 2.07
CA THR A 661 20.21 23.87 2.58
C THR A 661 20.37 23.46 4.04
N GLN A 662 19.25 23.22 4.73
CA GLN A 662 19.22 22.70 6.10
C GLN A 662 19.20 21.17 6.17
N VAL A 663 19.47 20.47 5.06
CA VAL A 663 19.45 19.01 5.00
C VAL A 663 20.56 18.42 5.90
N PRO A 664 20.25 17.48 6.80
CA PRO A 664 21.26 16.79 7.58
C PRO A 664 22.24 16.00 6.70
N SER A 665 23.52 16.04 7.05
CA SER A 665 24.61 15.38 6.30
C SER A 665 24.40 13.86 6.13
N GLN A 666 23.71 13.23 7.08
CA GLN A 666 23.36 11.80 7.05
C GLN A 666 22.50 11.40 5.85
N LEU A 667 21.69 12.33 5.32
CA LEU A 667 20.83 12.08 4.16
C LEU A 667 21.57 12.22 2.82
N LYS A 668 22.82 12.70 2.82
CA LYS A 668 23.58 12.94 1.58
C LYS A 668 23.69 11.68 0.71
N GLN A 669 23.89 10.53 1.34
CA GLN A 669 24.03 9.27 0.62
C GLN A 669 22.74 8.88 -0.12
N ILE A 670 21.56 9.15 0.47
CA ILE A 670 20.30 8.79 -0.18
C ILE A 670 19.98 9.70 -1.36
N PHE A 671 20.30 10.99 -1.27
CA PHE A 671 20.22 11.92 -2.41
C PHE A 671 21.14 11.51 -3.56
N LYS A 672 22.40 11.16 -3.26
CA LYS A 672 23.34 10.64 -4.26
C LYS A 672 22.86 9.36 -4.94
N LYS A 673 22.28 8.42 -4.19
CA LYS A 673 21.74 7.16 -4.75
C LYS A 673 20.54 7.38 -5.67
N GLY A 674 19.81 8.47 -5.47
CA GLY A 674 18.74 8.91 -6.35
C GLY A 674 19.22 9.80 -7.50
N ASP A 675 20.51 9.78 -7.85
CA ASP A 675 21.23 10.66 -8.78
C ASP A 675 20.87 12.16 -8.63
N MET A 676 20.69 12.62 -7.39
CA MET A 676 20.65 14.04 -7.06
C MET A 676 22.04 14.47 -6.58
N ASN A 677 22.75 15.19 -7.45
CA ASN A 677 24.10 15.69 -7.18
C ASN A 677 24.01 16.97 -6.35
N ILE A 678 24.19 16.80 -5.04
CA ILE A 678 24.24 17.92 -4.10
C ILE A 678 25.64 18.01 -3.50
N TYR A 679 26.18 19.22 -3.52
CA TYR A 679 27.57 19.52 -3.15
C TYR A 679 27.63 19.97 -1.69
N ASP A 680 28.71 19.65 -0.99
CA ASP A 680 28.92 20.24 0.34
C ASP A 680 29.46 21.65 0.16
N VAL A 681 29.06 22.56 1.05
CA VAL A 681 29.82 23.79 1.23
C VAL A 681 31.26 23.43 1.55
N ASN A 682 32.19 23.90 0.73
CA ASN A 682 33.63 23.85 0.95
C ASN A 682 34.29 25.00 0.16
N PRO A 683 35.56 25.35 0.46
CA PRO A 683 36.24 26.47 -0.17
C PRO A 683 36.31 26.38 -1.69
N MET A 684 36.64 25.20 -2.23
CA MET A 684 36.74 24.96 -3.67
C MET A 684 35.40 25.21 -4.39
N GLU A 685 34.32 24.60 -3.90
CA GLU A 685 32.99 24.78 -4.50
C GLU A 685 32.46 26.22 -4.31
N THR A 686 32.93 26.94 -3.29
CA THR A 686 32.62 28.36 -3.08
C THR A 686 33.33 29.25 -4.10
N VAL A 687 34.60 28.99 -4.39
CA VAL A 687 35.35 29.71 -5.44
C VAL A 687 34.72 29.44 -6.82
N LYS A 688 34.38 28.18 -7.13
CA LYS A 688 33.65 27.84 -8.36
C LYS A 688 32.30 28.55 -8.46
N PHE A 689 31.57 28.66 -7.36
CA PHE A 689 30.32 29.44 -7.31
C PHE A 689 30.57 30.92 -7.61
N LEU A 690 31.63 31.51 -7.07
CA LEU A 690 31.99 32.91 -7.29
C LEU A 690 32.47 33.22 -8.71
N LEU A 691 33.00 32.22 -9.43
CA LEU A 691 33.31 32.34 -10.87
C LEU A 691 32.06 32.18 -11.75
N SER A 692 30.96 31.69 -11.19
CA SER A 692 29.69 31.53 -11.91
C SER A 692 28.88 32.83 -11.97
N LYS A 693 27.95 32.91 -12.92
CA LYS A 693 27.02 34.06 -13.05
C LYS A 693 25.98 34.18 -11.91
N TYR A 694 25.96 33.26 -10.94
CA TYR A 694 24.88 33.15 -9.95
C TYR A 694 25.17 33.90 -8.63
N HIS A 695 26.38 34.40 -8.43
CA HIS A 695 26.74 35.12 -7.21
C HIS A 695 26.01 36.48 -7.10
N CYS A 696 25.75 36.92 -5.87
CA CYS A 696 25.05 38.16 -5.56
C CYS A 696 25.99 39.33 -5.22
N ILE A 697 27.31 39.21 -5.46
CA ILE A 697 28.26 40.32 -5.27
C ILE A 697 27.90 41.54 -6.14
N GLY A 698 27.28 41.30 -7.30
CA GLY A 698 26.92 42.33 -8.27
C GLY A 698 28.10 42.72 -9.14
N LYS A 699 27.97 43.85 -9.86
CA LYS A 699 29.07 44.39 -10.67
C LYS A 699 30.10 45.06 -9.76
N VAL A 700 31.35 44.63 -9.89
CA VAL A 700 32.55 45.29 -9.35
C VAL A 700 33.22 46.13 -10.46
N PRO A 701 33.96 47.22 -10.16
CA PRO A 701 34.46 47.69 -8.86
C PRO A 701 33.36 48.17 -7.91
N ARG A 702 33.43 47.80 -6.64
CA ARG A 702 32.48 48.30 -5.63
C ARG A 702 33.07 48.32 -4.23
N HIS A 703 32.87 49.42 -3.50
CA HIS A 703 33.28 49.50 -2.09
C HIS A 703 32.62 48.37 -1.27
N ILE A 704 33.40 47.71 -0.41
CA ILE A 704 32.99 46.51 0.35
C ILE A 704 31.70 46.68 1.17
N ASN A 705 31.43 47.89 1.68
CA ASN A 705 30.22 48.20 2.43
C ASN A 705 28.93 48.13 1.58
N LYS A 706 29.05 48.12 0.26
CA LYS A 706 27.95 47.98 -0.70
C LYS A 706 27.91 46.60 -1.36
N THR A 707 28.73 45.66 -0.91
CA THR A 707 28.72 44.26 -1.35
C THR A 707 28.12 43.37 -0.25
N PRO A 708 27.81 42.09 -0.53
CA PRO A 708 27.33 41.14 0.48
C PRO A 708 28.25 40.97 1.71
N PHE A 709 29.53 41.31 1.58
CA PHE A 709 30.48 41.27 2.70
C PHE A 709 30.26 42.40 3.72
N ARG A 710 29.67 43.54 3.34
CA ARG A 710 29.25 44.67 4.22
C ARG A 710 30.36 45.41 4.97
N ASN A 711 31.50 44.79 5.30
CA ASN A 711 32.66 45.40 5.94
C ASN A 711 33.90 44.48 5.82
N LEU A 712 35.05 45.03 6.22
CA LEU A 712 36.35 44.32 6.17
C LEU A 712 36.39 43.09 7.08
N GLU A 713 35.89 43.17 8.32
CA GLU A 713 35.92 42.04 9.27
C GLU A 713 35.19 40.80 8.72
N ARG A 714 34.01 41.00 8.14
CA ARG A 714 33.20 39.92 7.56
C ARG A 714 33.88 39.32 6.32
N PHE A 715 34.56 40.15 5.53
CA PHE A 715 35.34 39.68 4.39
C PHE A 715 36.58 38.88 4.82
N LEU A 716 37.31 39.33 5.84
CA LEU A 716 38.46 38.59 6.37
C LEU A 716 38.04 37.22 6.91
N LYS A 717 36.92 37.13 7.64
CA LYS A 717 36.34 35.82 8.05
C LYS A 717 36.06 34.91 6.86
N PHE A 718 35.57 35.46 5.75
CA PHE A 718 35.33 34.69 4.53
C PHE A 718 36.64 34.24 3.86
N ILE A 719 37.67 35.08 3.86
CA ILE A 719 38.98 34.74 3.31
C ILE A 719 39.69 33.69 4.18
N GLU A 720 39.59 33.78 5.52
CA GLU A 720 40.07 32.75 6.47
C GLU A 720 39.39 31.39 6.28
N PHE A 721 38.16 31.37 5.73
CA PHE A 721 37.50 30.12 5.35
C PHE A 721 38.20 29.43 4.17
N ILE A 722 38.95 30.16 3.34
CA ILE A 722 39.79 29.59 2.28
C ILE A 722 41.12 29.13 2.92
N PRO A 723 41.50 27.85 2.80
CA PRO A 723 42.65 27.30 3.50
C PRO A 723 43.97 27.87 2.97
N GLU A 724 45.02 27.89 3.80
CA GLU A 724 46.36 28.36 3.42
C GLU A 724 46.96 27.56 2.25
N LYS A 725 46.69 26.24 2.17
CA LYS A 725 47.12 25.37 1.07
C LYS A 725 46.04 25.21 0.00
N PHE A 726 45.40 26.31 -0.39
CA PHE A 726 44.41 26.30 -1.45
C PHE A 726 45.10 26.16 -2.82
N ASP A 727 44.58 25.28 -3.67
CA ASP A 727 45.09 25.09 -5.02
C ASP A 727 43.92 25.13 -6.00
N PHE A 728 44.11 25.77 -7.15
CA PHE A 728 43.11 25.79 -8.22
C PHE A 728 43.24 24.49 -9.02
N GLU A 729 42.17 23.70 -9.14
CA GLU A 729 42.17 22.53 -10.04
C GLU A 729 42.33 23.00 -11.50
N MET A 730 42.91 22.15 -12.37
CA MET A 730 43.22 22.49 -13.78
C MET A 730 42.02 23.03 -14.60
N GLU A 731 40.79 22.82 -14.15
CA GLU A 731 39.56 23.29 -14.80
C GLU A 731 39.08 24.68 -14.32
N ASN A 732 39.73 25.30 -13.32
CA ASN A 732 39.29 26.58 -12.75
C ASN A 732 40.38 27.65 -12.89
N ASP A 733 40.30 28.40 -13.98
CA ASP A 733 41.06 29.63 -14.16
C ASP A 733 40.63 30.67 -13.11
N PRO A 734 41.55 31.23 -12.29
CA PRO A 734 41.20 32.30 -11.35
C PRO A 734 40.76 33.60 -12.03
N GLN A 735 40.91 33.70 -13.36
CA GLN A 735 40.45 34.82 -14.17
C GLN A 735 38.97 35.15 -13.90
N GLY A 736 38.72 36.40 -13.53
CA GLY A 736 37.38 36.94 -13.24
C GLY A 736 36.90 36.72 -11.80
N LEU A 737 37.73 36.18 -10.89
CA LEU A 737 37.33 35.91 -9.51
C LEU A 737 37.07 37.23 -8.73
N PRO A 738 35.84 37.50 -8.24
CA PRO A 738 35.46 38.78 -7.63
C PRO A 738 35.88 38.90 -6.16
N LEU A 739 37.15 38.60 -5.85
CA LEU A 739 37.72 38.63 -4.50
C LEU A 739 38.92 39.57 -4.37
N PHE A 740 39.27 40.33 -5.41
CA PHE A 740 40.37 41.29 -5.34
C PHE A 740 39.95 42.51 -4.51
N LEU A 741 40.32 42.54 -3.24
CA LEU A 741 40.11 43.72 -2.38
C LEU A 741 41.36 44.58 -2.42
N ASN A 742 41.21 45.85 -2.81
CA ASN A 742 42.32 46.78 -2.83
C ASN A 742 42.47 47.59 -1.53
N GLU A 743 43.51 48.41 -1.43
CA GLU A 743 43.80 49.26 -0.27
C GLU A 743 42.72 50.31 0.02
N GLU A 744 41.92 50.68 -0.98
CA GLU A 744 40.78 51.60 -0.81
C GLU A 744 39.50 50.87 -0.30
N ASN A 745 39.60 49.60 0.07
CA ASN A 745 38.47 48.72 0.42
C ASN A 745 37.41 48.61 -0.69
N VAL A 746 37.86 48.70 -1.95
CA VAL A 746 37.05 48.46 -3.14
C VAL A 746 37.32 47.05 -3.63
N LEU A 747 36.25 46.28 -3.77
CA LEU A 747 36.27 44.91 -4.29
C LEU A 747 36.21 44.96 -5.82
N ASN A 748 37.09 44.18 -6.45
CA ASN A 748 37.34 44.03 -7.88
C ASN A 748 37.42 42.54 -8.27
N VAL A 749 37.60 42.27 -9.56
CA VAL A 749 37.97 40.93 -10.06
C VAL A 749 39.48 40.79 -10.15
N PHE A 750 39.97 39.56 -10.01
CA PHE A 750 41.31 39.20 -10.45
C PHE A 750 41.32 38.99 -11.96
N ASP A 751 42.13 39.75 -12.69
CA ASP A 751 42.19 39.74 -14.15
C ASP A 751 43.66 39.81 -14.57
N SER A 752 44.12 38.88 -15.42
CA SER A 752 45.49 38.84 -15.93
C SER A 752 45.88 40.03 -16.80
N ASP A 753 44.90 40.75 -17.37
CA ASP A 753 45.14 41.96 -18.15
C ASP A 753 45.39 43.19 -17.25
N ASP A 754 44.96 43.12 -15.97
CA ASP A 754 45.18 44.17 -14.97
C ASP A 754 46.48 43.92 -14.20
N LEU A 755 47.30 44.95 -14.04
CA LEU A 755 48.46 44.89 -13.15
C LEU A 755 47.97 44.88 -11.69
N ILE A 756 48.03 43.73 -11.01
CA ILE A 756 47.64 43.56 -9.60
C ILE A 756 48.89 43.27 -8.77
N ILE A 757 49.12 44.05 -7.72
CA ILE A 757 50.38 44.01 -6.95
C ILE A 757 50.12 43.54 -5.52
N ALA A 758 50.83 42.50 -5.09
CA ALA A 758 50.91 42.07 -3.69
C ALA A 758 52.15 42.69 -3.02
N THR A 759 51.96 43.60 -2.06
CA THR A 759 53.06 44.21 -1.30
C THR A 759 52.70 44.42 0.17
N GLU A 760 53.67 44.24 1.07
CA GLU A 760 53.54 44.65 2.48
C GLU A 760 53.59 46.19 2.66
N TYR A 761 53.92 46.93 1.61
CA TYR A 761 54.23 48.37 1.61
C TYR A 761 53.35 49.16 0.64
N PRO A 762 52.00 49.11 0.80
CA PRO A 762 51.05 49.72 -0.14
C PRO A 762 51.22 51.25 -0.30
N LEU A 763 51.78 51.91 0.72
CA LEU A 763 52.05 53.34 0.69
C LEU A 763 53.03 53.75 -0.42
N LEU A 764 53.88 52.84 -0.91
CA LEU A 764 54.84 53.11 -1.99
C LEU A 764 54.19 53.25 -3.37
N PHE A 765 52.94 52.81 -3.50
CA PHE A 765 52.19 52.75 -4.74
C PHE A 765 50.93 53.63 -4.66
N GLN A 766 51.02 54.90 -4.21
CA GLN A 766 49.81 55.68 -3.89
C GLN A 766 48.86 55.93 -5.08
N ASN A 767 49.39 56.15 -6.27
CA ASN A 767 48.64 56.30 -7.53
C ASN A 767 48.06 54.98 -8.04
N MET A 768 48.54 53.86 -7.51
CA MET A 768 48.17 52.49 -7.87
C MET A 768 47.42 51.80 -6.73
N LYS A 769 46.93 52.53 -5.72
CA LYS A 769 46.16 51.95 -4.59
C LYS A 769 44.99 51.07 -5.01
N ARG A 770 44.47 51.27 -6.22
CA ARG A 770 43.38 50.46 -6.77
C ARG A 770 43.82 49.09 -7.30
N ASN A 771 45.12 48.98 -7.61
CA ASN A 771 45.83 47.83 -8.15
C ASN A 771 46.60 47.06 -7.06
N VAL A 772 46.76 47.64 -5.88
CA VAL A 772 47.44 47.00 -4.74
C VAL A 772 46.46 46.19 -3.89
N VAL A 773 46.80 44.92 -3.65
CA VAL A 773 46.08 43.99 -2.77
C VAL A 773 46.07 44.53 -1.34
N ASN A 774 44.89 44.48 -0.70
CA ASN A 774 44.72 44.93 0.67
C ASN A 774 45.65 44.15 1.61
N LYS A 775 46.44 44.87 2.42
CA LYS A 775 47.46 44.30 3.31
C LYS A 775 46.91 43.24 4.27
N ASN A 776 45.63 43.32 4.65
CA ASN A 776 45.01 42.36 5.57
C ASN A 776 44.78 40.97 4.94
N ILE A 777 44.80 40.84 3.60
CA ILE A 777 44.64 39.55 2.91
C ILE A 777 45.92 39.07 2.23
N LEU A 778 47.02 39.83 2.32
CA LEU A 778 48.27 39.55 1.62
C LEU A 778 48.82 38.14 1.91
N ASN A 779 48.78 37.74 3.19
CA ASN A 779 49.35 36.48 3.67
C ASN A 779 48.35 35.32 3.66
N THR A 780 47.34 35.38 2.79
CA THR A 780 46.30 34.34 2.71
C THR A 780 46.66 33.34 1.61
N GLY A 781 46.29 32.08 1.81
CA GLY A 781 46.55 31.02 0.83
C GLY A 781 46.01 31.31 -0.57
N LEU A 782 44.93 32.09 -0.66
CA LEU A 782 44.38 32.57 -1.93
C LEU A 782 45.37 33.46 -2.68
N VAL A 783 45.95 34.46 -2.02
CA VAL A 783 46.88 35.43 -2.66
C VAL A 783 48.18 34.74 -3.05
N SER A 784 48.74 33.91 -2.15
CA SER A 784 49.94 33.12 -2.46
C SER A 784 49.74 32.27 -3.72
N LYS A 785 48.57 31.64 -3.87
CA LYS A 785 48.27 30.84 -5.06
C LYS A 785 48.07 31.69 -6.31
N LEU A 786 47.47 32.87 -6.20
CA LEU A 786 47.30 33.79 -7.34
C LEU A 786 48.64 34.33 -7.85
N ILE A 787 49.64 34.49 -6.98
CA ILE A 787 51.02 34.81 -7.35
C ILE A 787 51.62 33.67 -8.18
N GLU A 788 51.47 32.41 -7.74
CA GLU A 788 51.96 31.25 -8.50
C GLU A 788 51.31 31.15 -9.91
N THR A 789 50.07 31.61 -10.06
CA THR A 789 49.38 31.64 -11.37
C THR A 789 49.81 32.80 -12.26
N GLY A 790 50.50 33.81 -11.72
CA GLY A 790 50.93 35.00 -12.46
C GLY A 790 49.86 36.08 -12.66
N ILE A 791 48.68 35.94 -12.07
CA ILE A 791 47.61 36.97 -12.11
C ILE A 791 47.92 38.12 -11.13
N VAL A 792 48.62 37.81 -10.04
CA VAL A 792 49.08 38.80 -9.07
C VAL A 792 50.60 38.82 -9.12
N GLU A 793 51.18 39.99 -9.32
CA GLU A 793 52.62 40.18 -9.25
C GLU A 793 53.03 40.45 -7.81
N GLU A 794 54.07 39.75 -7.34
CA GLU A 794 54.79 40.19 -6.14
C GLU A 794 55.42 41.56 -6.40
N ASP A 795 55.58 42.36 -5.35
CA ASP A 795 56.40 43.55 -5.50
C ASP A 795 57.80 43.13 -5.95
N THR A 796 58.22 43.64 -7.10
CA THR A 796 59.58 43.51 -7.59
C THR A 796 60.22 44.88 -7.62
N VAL A 797 61.55 44.90 -7.72
CA VAL A 797 62.30 46.15 -7.81
C VAL A 797 61.91 46.90 -9.07
N GLU A 798 61.82 46.17 -10.18
CA GLU A 798 61.50 46.68 -11.50
C GLU A 798 60.14 47.37 -11.47
N LEU A 799 59.14 46.68 -10.89
CA LEU A 799 57.78 47.17 -10.78
C LEU A 799 57.67 48.43 -9.91
N LEU A 800 58.37 48.47 -8.78
CA LEU A 800 58.45 49.66 -7.94
C LEU A 800 59.17 50.81 -8.68
N ALA A 801 60.28 50.54 -9.36
CA ALA A 801 61.04 51.55 -10.07
C ALA A 801 60.25 52.19 -11.23
N GLU A 802 59.29 51.47 -11.80
CA GLU A 802 58.36 51.97 -12.83
C GLU A 802 57.24 52.84 -12.24
N HIS A 803 56.72 52.49 -11.06
CA HIS A 803 55.48 53.07 -10.53
C HIS A 803 55.65 53.96 -9.27
N ILE A 804 56.89 54.13 -8.78
CA ILE A 804 57.18 54.97 -7.61
C ILE A 804 56.87 56.46 -7.87
N GLU A 805 56.31 57.12 -6.87
CA GLU A 805 55.89 58.52 -7.01
C GLU A 805 57.04 59.52 -6.90
N PHE A 806 57.56 59.92 -8.05
CA PHE A 806 58.57 60.98 -8.17
C PHE A 806 58.06 62.36 -7.72
N ASN A 807 56.75 62.62 -7.74
CA ASN A 807 56.20 63.92 -7.33
C ASN A 807 56.29 64.17 -5.83
N ILE A 808 56.11 63.15 -4.98
CA ILE A 808 56.36 63.24 -3.53
C ILE A 808 57.84 63.57 -3.25
N LEU A 809 58.72 62.93 -4.03
CA LEU A 809 60.17 63.13 -3.96
C LEU A 809 60.58 64.53 -4.47
N GLU A 810 59.90 65.07 -5.48
CA GLU A 810 60.07 66.45 -5.95
C GLU A 810 59.52 67.50 -4.98
N GLU A 811 58.41 67.24 -4.29
CA GLU A 811 57.88 68.14 -3.25
C GLU A 811 58.83 68.22 -2.05
N LEU A 812 59.37 67.08 -1.61
CA LEU A 812 60.42 67.01 -0.59
C LEU A 812 61.68 67.81 -0.99
N LYS A 813 61.96 67.93 -2.29
CA LYS A 813 63.10 68.67 -2.86
C LYS A 813 62.90 70.20 -2.90
N LYS A 814 61.65 70.70 -2.97
CA LYS A 814 61.33 72.14 -3.08
C LYS A 814 61.10 72.84 -1.73
N SER A 815 60.99 72.10 -0.64
CA SER A 815 60.66 72.63 0.69
C SER A 815 61.90 73.10 1.48
N THR A 816 61.93 74.37 1.89
CA THR A 816 62.90 74.89 2.87
C THR A 816 62.52 74.55 4.32
N GLN A 817 61.33 73.96 4.55
CA GLN A 817 60.83 73.51 5.85
C GLN A 817 60.82 71.98 5.91
N ILE A 818 62.03 71.41 5.94
CA ILE A 818 62.28 69.96 5.88
C ILE A 818 61.55 69.21 7.01
N LEU A 819 61.47 69.77 8.21
CA LEU A 819 60.87 69.13 9.39
C LEU A 819 59.33 68.99 9.33
N GLU A 820 58.60 69.90 8.69
CA GLU A 820 57.13 69.80 8.54
C GLU A 820 56.72 68.84 7.43
N TYR A 821 57.47 68.81 6.32
CA TYR A 821 57.23 67.87 5.22
C TYR A 821 57.72 66.46 5.52
N HIS A 822 58.79 66.31 6.32
CA HIS A 822 59.22 65.01 6.84
C HIS A 822 58.12 64.38 7.70
N LYS A 823 57.50 65.15 8.62
CA LYS A 823 56.30 64.72 9.36
C LYS A 823 55.11 64.38 8.44
N LYS A 824 54.92 65.12 7.34
CA LYS A 824 53.81 64.89 6.39
C LYS A 824 53.95 63.56 5.62
N TYR A 825 55.16 63.14 5.30
CA TYR A 825 55.44 61.94 4.51
C TYR A 825 56.25 60.88 5.30
N GLU A 826 56.28 60.98 6.62
CA GLU A 826 57.09 60.16 7.53
C GLU A 826 56.79 58.67 7.32
N ASP A 827 55.51 58.32 7.21
CA ASP A 827 55.07 56.95 6.96
C ASP A 827 55.53 56.42 5.59
N TYR A 828 55.47 57.24 4.54
CA TYR A 828 55.93 56.85 3.20
C TYR A 828 57.43 56.56 3.19
N ILE A 829 58.23 57.48 3.73
CA ILE A 829 59.69 57.35 3.81
C ILE A 829 60.07 56.14 4.69
N THR A 830 59.37 55.94 5.80
CA THR A 830 59.60 54.80 6.69
C THR A 830 59.30 53.47 5.99
N ASN A 831 58.19 53.38 5.25
CA ASN A 831 57.85 52.17 4.49
C ASN A 831 58.83 51.90 3.35
N PHE A 832 59.33 52.93 2.68
CA PHE A 832 60.36 52.79 1.64
C PHE A 832 61.62 52.12 2.19
N TRP A 833 62.12 52.58 3.33
CA TRP A 833 63.31 52.00 3.94
C TRP A 833 63.09 50.61 4.54
N LYS A 834 61.88 50.34 5.07
CA LYS A 834 61.53 48.99 5.51
C LYS A 834 61.49 48.03 4.33
N TRP A 835 60.91 48.43 3.19
CA TRP A 835 60.91 47.67 1.94
C TRP A 835 62.34 47.41 1.45
N VAL A 836 63.19 48.44 1.32
CA VAL A 836 64.60 48.25 0.93
C VAL A 836 65.32 47.25 1.87
N ASN A 837 65.01 47.30 3.16
CA ASN A 837 65.59 46.39 4.13
C ASN A 837 65.04 44.95 4.03
N SER A 838 63.78 44.74 3.62
CA SER A 838 63.25 43.38 3.41
C SER A 838 63.91 42.67 2.23
N TYR A 839 64.22 43.36 1.13
CA TYR A 839 64.95 42.75 -0.01
C TYR A 839 66.41 42.47 0.32
N ARG A 840 67.03 43.26 1.21
CA ARG A 840 68.40 43.04 1.68
C ARG A 840 68.57 41.67 2.36
N TYR A 841 67.54 41.15 3.01
CA TYR A 841 67.55 39.83 3.64
C TYR A 841 67.25 38.68 2.67
N ILE A 842 66.58 38.94 1.54
CA ILE A 842 66.26 37.91 0.54
C ILE A 842 67.48 37.57 -0.34
N TYR A 843 68.31 38.56 -0.68
CA TYR A 843 69.51 38.40 -1.53
C TYR A 843 70.81 38.17 -0.75
N HIS A 844 70.76 37.38 0.34
CA HIS A 844 71.94 37.17 1.20
C HIS A 844 73.16 36.55 0.49
N GLU A 845 73.02 36.01 -0.72
CA GLU A 845 74.10 35.34 -1.47
C GLU A 845 74.49 35.98 -2.81
N ASP A 846 73.80 37.02 -3.31
CA ASP A 846 74.12 37.63 -4.61
C ASP A 846 74.22 39.16 -4.53
N SER A 847 75.40 39.63 -4.14
CA SER A 847 75.69 41.06 -3.93
C SER A 847 75.59 41.90 -5.21
N GLU A 848 75.68 41.31 -6.40
CA GLU A 848 75.65 42.04 -7.68
C GLU A 848 74.23 42.43 -8.10
N GLY A 849 73.24 41.55 -7.88
CA GLY A 849 71.83 41.81 -8.19
C GLY A 849 71.23 42.94 -7.37
N LEU A 850 71.38 42.89 -6.03
CA LEU A 850 70.89 43.95 -5.13
C LEU A 850 71.59 45.30 -5.39
N THR A 851 72.87 45.27 -5.80
CA THR A 851 73.64 46.48 -6.12
C THR A 851 73.20 47.12 -7.44
N ASN A 852 72.80 46.34 -8.45
CA ASN A 852 72.25 46.87 -9.70
C ASN A 852 70.82 47.39 -9.52
N VAL A 853 69.99 46.67 -8.76
CA VAL A 853 68.66 47.07 -8.27
C VAL A 853 68.70 48.41 -7.52
N LEU A 854 69.59 48.53 -6.54
CA LEU A 854 69.81 49.77 -5.82
C LEU A 854 70.38 50.81 -6.76
N LYS A 855 71.30 50.49 -7.67
CA LYS A 855 71.82 51.47 -8.65
C LYS A 855 70.74 51.99 -9.60
N ASP A 856 69.78 51.20 -10.07
CA ASP A 856 68.75 51.67 -11.01
C ASP A 856 67.68 52.52 -10.31
N ILE A 857 67.29 52.14 -9.09
CA ILE A 857 66.53 53.01 -8.20
C ILE A 857 67.37 54.27 -7.91
N LEU A 858 68.55 54.15 -7.32
CA LEU A 858 69.43 55.26 -6.94
C LEU A 858 69.84 56.16 -8.12
N HIS A 859 69.94 55.65 -9.36
CA HIS A 859 70.20 56.41 -10.57
C HIS A 859 68.97 57.24 -10.96
N LYS A 860 67.76 56.70 -10.85
CA LYS A 860 66.51 57.49 -10.92
C LYS A 860 66.39 58.49 -9.77
N PHE A 861 67.00 58.22 -8.61
CA PHE A 861 67.07 59.11 -7.43
C PHE A 861 68.33 60.02 -7.37
N SER A 862 69.22 59.96 -8.37
CA SER A 862 70.55 60.61 -8.35
C SER A 862 70.51 62.15 -8.24
N ASN A 863 69.35 62.76 -8.50
CA ASN A 863 69.10 64.19 -8.39
C ASN A 863 68.30 64.61 -7.14
N TYR A 864 68.14 63.74 -6.13
CA TYR A 864 67.25 63.96 -4.99
C TYR A 864 67.98 63.83 -3.64
N SER A 865 67.92 64.86 -2.80
CA SER A 865 68.45 64.83 -1.43
C SER A 865 67.37 64.34 -0.46
N LEU A 866 67.25 63.02 -0.26
CA LEU A 866 66.37 62.48 0.78
C LEU A 866 67.07 62.58 2.14
N LEU A 867 66.53 63.39 3.05
CA LEU A 867 67.01 63.47 4.42
C LEU A 867 66.45 62.30 5.25
N LEU A 868 67.38 61.49 5.76
CA LEU A 868 67.17 60.32 6.60
C LEU A 868 66.66 60.74 7.98
N TYR A 869 65.50 60.24 8.38
CA TYR A 869 65.12 60.14 9.78
C TYR A 869 64.62 58.73 10.01
N CYS A 870 65.39 57.94 10.74
CA CYS A 870 64.95 56.67 11.31
C CYS A 870 65.12 56.81 12.81
N SER A 871 64.01 56.87 13.56
CA SER A 871 64.00 57.01 15.02
C SER A 871 64.71 55.87 15.77
N CYS A 872 65.04 54.77 15.07
CA CYS A 872 65.81 53.65 15.62
C CYS A 872 67.33 53.89 15.64
N TRP A 873 67.83 54.96 15.02
CA TRP A 873 69.26 55.29 14.94
C TRP A 873 69.47 56.73 15.43
N GLN A 874 69.90 56.89 16.67
CA GLN A 874 70.08 58.20 17.35
C GLN A 874 71.19 59.11 16.79
N ASN A 875 71.58 58.97 15.52
CA ASN A 875 72.50 59.91 14.86
C ASN A 875 71.97 60.29 13.47
N LEU A 876 71.80 61.58 13.24
CA LEU A 876 71.56 62.17 11.92
C LEU A 876 72.78 61.88 11.01
N CYS A 877 72.75 60.77 10.29
CA CYS A 877 73.63 60.59 9.14
C CYS A 877 72.95 61.20 7.92
N VAL A 878 73.45 62.36 7.48
CA VAL A 878 73.26 62.81 6.10
C VAL A 878 74.12 61.90 5.23
N CYS A 879 73.57 60.78 4.77
CA CYS A 879 74.17 60.10 3.62
C CYS A 879 73.85 60.95 2.39
N LYS A 880 74.84 61.69 1.90
CA LYS A 880 74.88 62.03 0.47
C LYS A 880 75.06 60.71 -0.27
N LEU A 881 74.10 60.37 -1.12
CA LEU A 881 74.31 59.44 -2.22
C LEU A 881 75.29 60.07 -3.22
#